data_AF-N0B5T4-F1
#
_entry.id   AF-N0B5T4-F1
#
_cell.length_a   1.000
_cell.length_b   1.000
_cell.length_c   1.000
_cell.angle_alpha   90.00
_cell.angle_beta   90.00
_cell.angle_gamma   90.00
#
_symmetry.space_group_name_H-M   'P 1'
#
loop_
_entity.id
_entity.type
_entity.pdbx_description
1 polymer ?
#
loop_
_entity_poly.entity_id
_entity_poly.type
_entity_poly.pdbx_seq_one_letter_code
_entity_poly.pdbx_strand_id
1 'polypeptide(L)'
;MSGGRVELVALTEVFVMRWWLRALIACVWVGVGSGLARASDVRWEFAGWYGGGCYPNIEFDPVRSGRLYLTSDVAGLWRSDDNGDTWSFMTKGLNNLLVSQVKVSPANPDIVYAATAAGVSVSLDAGEHWASLDNLNGRIEFQRPKSYRAIWADDADDRSLCVGTSRGEVFCSNDRGRTWRDLHLPHLAQRSSAVVALHRLPDKSGLLAATANGISVYKYASQTWTSAPQLTGISDVIPYRGTFLAASNSGIWRSDANGTSWSRMESTHPDFVFRLEESQRSGQVYIARNKGWNGEVFTSNDGLKSWQAIPSPARGDVRSDPTRAWAHPGGPTTALKTSPFDTNVIFRTDWWGVWRSLDGGKTWQEKIVGTPNTVGTDIVALDRQTVMAATMDNGLLESADGGVSFTALFPSDGYKDDENGHVWRVISPSPGRIVATSSPWNQQINQVLLSDDGGKTFEKIRAGLPAKRPVVNTLWDQGYPRVLVIDPHNDKRLYLGIDGDDGGGLFITEDGGRTWSRSAGQPPSRKIYSAFAVDREKAGYLYWGTVGDRGGIYRSTDDGRTWAPVFQASRAIFDMTTSANGTIYATGIGKGGAIFLSRDHGETWNTLVQFPDAETTKAIAVSPADPNILVTSTVSWASKAPQKFYASNDGGRTWIDITGNLPDGAGAAAFAFNPDGSLLYMSRYAGSIYKLKMDQLTGLKKATPR
;
A
#
# COMPACT_ATOMS: atom_id res chain seq x y z
N MET A 1 -47.69 -25.10 2.64
CA MET A 1 -48.05 -25.54 4.00
C MET A 1 -47.64 -27.00 4.17
N SER A 2 -47.37 -27.41 5.41
CA SER A 2 -47.12 -28.77 5.94
C SER A 2 -47.35 -29.98 5.00
N GLY A 3 -46.53 -31.03 5.02
CA GLY A 3 -45.41 -31.33 5.94
C GLY A 3 -45.41 -32.81 6.34
N GLY A 4 -44.23 -33.39 6.54
CA GLY A 4 -44.06 -34.76 7.03
C GLY A 4 -43.12 -34.80 8.22
N ARG A 5 -43.68 -34.99 9.42
CA ARG A 5 -42.97 -35.53 10.59
C ARG A 5 -43.44 -36.98 10.77
N VAL A 6 -42.56 -37.87 11.21
CA VAL A 6 -42.54 -38.42 12.59
C VAL A 6 -41.44 -39.51 12.66
N GLU A 7 -40.85 -39.65 13.85
CA GLU A 7 -39.71 -40.51 14.19
C GLU A 7 -40.13 -41.97 14.52
N LEU A 8 -39.28 -42.68 15.30
CA LEU A 8 -39.39 -44.02 15.92
C LEU A 8 -38.89 -45.22 15.06
N VAL A 9 -38.14 -46.22 15.58
CA VAL A 9 -37.52 -46.43 16.92
C VAL A 9 -36.44 -47.55 16.89
N ALA A 10 -35.84 -47.89 18.06
CA ALA A 10 -35.12 -49.13 18.45
C ALA A 10 -33.56 -49.10 18.34
N LEU A 11 -32.81 -49.15 19.47
CA LEU A 11 -32.28 -50.33 20.23
C LEU A 11 -31.07 -50.99 19.51
N THR A 12 -29.95 -51.42 20.13
CA THR A 12 -29.68 -51.91 21.51
C THR A 12 -28.18 -51.74 21.90
N GLU A 13 -27.79 -52.15 23.12
CA GLU A 13 -26.48 -51.93 23.79
C GLU A 13 -25.28 -52.84 23.39
N VAL A 14 -24.11 -52.56 24.01
CA VAL A 14 -23.08 -53.48 24.59
C VAL A 14 -21.63 -53.36 24.03
N PHE A 15 -20.71 -52.88 24.89
CA PHE A 15 -19.25 -53.16 25.07
C PHE A 15 -18.32 -53.33 23.83
N VAL A 16 -17.06 -52.84 23.79
CA VAL A 16 -15.90 -53.26 24.63
C VAL A 16 -14.81 -52.16 24.74
N MET A 17 -14.45 -51.85 25.99
CA MET A 17 -13.11 -51.64 26.60
C MET A 17 -11.91 -50.92 25.90
N ARG A 18 -11.23 -50.08 26.70
CA ARG A 18 -9.87 -49.48 26.52
C ARG A 18 -8.76 -50.57 26.59
N TRP A 19 -7.48 -50.36 26.27
CA TRP A 19 -6.36 -49.78 27.06
C TRP A 19 -5.03 -50.04 26.25
N TRP A 20 -3.85 -49.39 26.37
CA TRP A 20 -3.32 -48.07 26.82
C TRP A 20 -1.80 -47.95 26.45
N LEU A 21 -1.13 -46.83 26.77
CA LEU A 21 0.32 -46.63 27.04
C LEU A 21 1.43 -46.72 25.93
N ARG A 22 1.95 -45.52 25.59
CA ARG A 22 3.34 -45.05 25.32
C ARG A 22 4.52 -46.02 25.04
N ALA A 23 5.30 -45.68 24.01
CA ALA A 23 6.75 -45.31 24.02
C ALA A 23 7.70 -46.04 23.04
N LEU A 24 8.37 -45.22 22.20
CA LEU A 24 9.79 -45.29 21.76
C LEU A 24 10.34 -46.46 20.91
N ILE A 25 10.72 -46.12 19.67
CA ILE A 25 12.02 -46.35 18.95
C ILE A 25 11.82 -46.58 17.44
N ALA A 26 12.78 -46.06 16.69
CA ALA A 26 12.78 -45.91 15.23
C ALA A 26 12.64 -47.21 14.42
N CYS A 27 12.08 -47.07 13.21
CA CYS A 27 12.48 -47.86 12.05
C CYS A 27 12.94 -46.92 10.94
N VAL A 28 14.15 -47.15 10.46
CA VAL A 28 14.76 -46.44 9.34
C VAL A 28 14.02 -46.78 8.05
N TRP A 29 13.56 -45.78 7.31
CA TRP A 29 13.28 -45.92 5.89
C TRP A 29 14.39 -45.24 5.10
N VAL A 30 15.25 -46.05 4.49
CA VAL A 30 16.13 -45.61 3.39
C VAL A 30 15.25 -45.43 2.15
N GLY A 31 14.54 -44.30 2.09
CA GLY A 31 13.89 -43.82 0.89
C GLY A 31 14.85 -42.93 0.11
N VAL A 32 15.15 -43.28 -1.13
CA VAL A 32 15.91 -42.41 -2.05
C VAL A 32 15.15 -41.09 -2.17
N GLY A 33 15.73 -40.02 -1.63
CA GLY A 33 15.09 -38.71 -1.55
C GLY A 33 15.03 -38.01 -2.90
N SER A 34 14.06 -38.37 -3.74
CA SER A 34 13.55 -37.45 -4.76
C SER A 34 12.80 -36.33 -4.04
N GLY A 35 13.54 -35.26 -3.72
CA GLY A 35 13.02 -34.06 -3.09
C GLY A 35 12.00 -33.37 -4.00
N LEU A 36 10.74 -33.77 -3.89
CA LEU A 36 9.62 -33.14 -4.59
C LEU A 36 9.29 -31.82 -3.90
N ALA A 37 9.85 -30.73 -4.43
CA ALA A 37 9.56 -29.39 -3.98
C ALA A 37 8.04 -29.12 -4.01
N ARG A 38 7.53 -28.55 -2.91
CA ARG A 38 6.16 -28.05 -2.79
C ARG A 38 6.14 -26.58 -3.21
N ALA A 39 4.95 -26.06 -3.56
CA ALA A 39 4.78 -24.64 -3.88
C ALA A 39 5.24 -23.68 -2.75
N SER A 40 5.35 -24.17 -1.51
CA SER A 40 5.94 -23.49 -0.35
C SER A 40 7.44 -23.17 -0.48
N ASP A 41 8.13 -23.76 -1.46
CA ASP A 41 9.59 -23.77 -1.52
C ASP A 41 10.14 -22.66 -2.45
N VAL A 42 9.25 -21.96 -3.16
CA VAL A 42 9.58 -20.76 -3.95
C VAL A 42 10.17 -19.67 -3.03
N ARG A 43 11.30 -19.11 -3.44
CA ARG A 43 12.03 -18.05 -2.73
C ARG A 43 12.21 -16.83 -3.63
N TRP A 44 11.40 -15.82 -3.37
CA TRP A 44 11.61 -14.46 -3.81
C TRP A 44 12.71 -13.80 -2.98
N GLU A 45 13.61 -13.12 -3.68
CA GLU A 45 14.64 -12.26 -3.12
C GLU A 45 14.13 -10.82 -3.16
N PHE A 46 14.34 -10.04 -2.10
CA PHE A 46 14.09 -8.60 -2.13
C PHE A 46 15.05 -7.93 -3.13
N ALA A 47 14.52 -7.06 -3.99
CA ALA A 47 15.25 -6.48 -5.13
C ALA A 47 14.83 -5.03 -5.38
N GLY A 48 14.69 -4.26 -4.29
CA GLY A 48 14.18 -2.89 -4.28
C GLY A 48 14.83 -2.07 -3.16
N TRP A 49 14.19 -0.96 -2.79
CA TRP A 49 14.64 -0.07 -1.72
C TRP A 49 13.59 0.06 -0.59
N TYR A 50 14.00 0.67 0.51
CA TYR A 50 13.17 1.01 1.67
C TYR A 50 12.75 2.49 1.63
N GLY A 51 11.83 2.91 2.51
CA GLY A 51 11.33 4.29 2.42
C GLY A 51 10.33 4.44 1.28
N GLY A 52 10.31 5.61 0.64
CA GLY A 52 9.49 5.84 -0.55
C GLY A 52 7.98 6.01 -0.32
N GLY A 53 7.50 6.13 0.92
CA GLY A 53 6.07 6.28 1.19
C GLY A 53 5.78 6.69 2.63
N CYS A 54 4.53 7.06 2.91
CA CYS A 54 4.14 7.70 4.16
C CYS A 54 3.97 6.69 5.31
N TYR A 55 4.45 7.08 6.49
CA TYR A 55 4.37 6.29 7.72
C TYR A 55 3.40 6.97 8.71
N PRO A 56 2.11 6.61 8.76
CA PRO A 56 1.10 7.37 9.52
C PRO A 56 1.30 7.34 11.05
N ASN A 57 1.88 6.26 11.58
CA ASN A 57 1.96 6.01 13.01
C ASN A 57 3.18 5.13 13.36
N ILE A 58 3.71 5.36 14.55
CA ILE A 58 4.69 4.49 15.22
C ILE A 58 4.24 4.34 16.68
N GLU A 59 4.43 3.17 17.28
CA GLU A 59 4.02 2.87 18.66
C GLU A 59 5.10 2.00 19.33
N PHE A 60 5.51 2.37 20.54
CA PHE A 60 6.36 1.52 21.38
C PHE A 60 5.55 0.39 22.01
N ASP A 61 6.16 -0.78 22.16
CA ASP A 61 5.69 -1.73 23.17
C ASP A 61 5.89 -1.10 24.56
N PRO A 62 4.83 -0.95 25.39
CA PRO A 62 4.94 -0.29 26.69
C PRO A 62 5.63 -1.14 27.76
N VAL A 63 5.89 -2.43 27.50
CA VAL A 63 6.46 -3.39 28.45
C VAL A 63 7.83 -3.92 27.98
N ARG A 64 7.99 -4.19 26.68
CA ARG A 64 9.20 -4.79 26.10
C ARG A 64 10.08 -3.72 25.44
N SER A 65 11.11 -3.29 26.16
CA SER A 65 12.16 -2.42 25.59
C SER A 65 12.81 -3.06 24.35
N GLY A 66 13.15 -2.24 23.36
CA GLY A 66 13.58 -2.70 22.03
C GLY A 66 12.44 -2.85 21.02
N ARG A 67 11.21 -3.12 21.46
CA ARG A 67 10.10 -3.42 20.53
C ARG A 67 9.28 -2.19 20.14
N LEU A 68 9.10 -2.00 18.84
CA LEU A 68 8.25 -0.96 18.24
C LEU A 68 7.46 -1.52 17.06
N TYR A 69 6.35 -0.85 16.74
CA TYR A 69 5.54 -1.11 15.55
C TYR A 69 5.43 0.17 14.72
N LEU A 70 5.48 0.04 13.40
CA LEU A 70 5.44 1.13 12.43
C LEU A 70 4.36 0.82 11.39
N THR A 71 3.43 1.76 11.15
CA THR A 71 2.39 1.58 10.14
C THR A 71 2.76 2.23 8.82
N SER A 72 2.23 1.70 7.72
CA SER A 72 2.31 2.30 6.39
C SER A 72 0.94 2.71 5.88
N ASP A 73 0.98 3.70 4.99
CA ASP A 73 -0.16 4.25 4.32
C ASP A 73 -0.63 3.41 3.11
N VAL A 74 0.13 2.40 2.66
CA VAL A 74 -0.18 1.53 1.49
C VAL A 74 0.19 0.04 1.63
N ALA A 75 1.15 -0.31 2.49
CA ALA A 75 1.85 -1.59 2.54
C ALA A 75 1.64 -2.41 3.84
N GLY A 76 0.78 -1.94 4.76
CA GLY A 76 0.46 -2.64 6.00
C GLY A 76 1.24 -2.07 7.20
N LEU A 77 2.00 -2.93 7.89
CA LEU A 77 2.81 -2.53 9.05
C LEU A 77 4.03 -3.45 9.25
N TRP A 78 4.98 -2.96 10.06
CA TRP A 78 6.19 -3.66 10.48
C TRP A 78 6.35 -3.65 12.00
N ARG A 79 7.16 -4.58 12.52
CA ARG A 79 7.70 -4.57 13.88
C ARG A 79 9.23 -4.51 13.82
N SER A 80 9.82 -3.81 14.78
CA SER A 80 11.23 -3.89 15.14
C SER A 80 11.32 -4.50 16.55
N ASP A 81 12.36 -5.29 16.80
CA ASP A 81 12.72 -5.79 18.13
C ASP A 81 14.10 -5.23 18.61
N ASP A 82 14.65 -4.25 17.88
CA ASP A 82 16.02 -3.71 18.04
C ASP A 82 16.07 -2.16 18.13
N ASN A 83 15.04 -1.54 18.71
CA ASN A 83 14.87 -0.08 18.79
C ASN A 83 14.83 0.60 17.41
N GLY A 84 14.19 -0.02 16.42
CA GLY A 84 14.00 0.51 15.07
C GLY A 84 15.27 0.51 14.20
N ASP A 85 16.31 -0.23 14.56
CA ASP A 85 17.51 -0.36 13.73
C ASP A 85 17.22 -1.24 12.48
N THR A 86 16.37 -2.26 12.62
CA THR A 86 15.79 -3.04 11.52
C THR A 86 14.30 -3.34 11.75
N TRP A 87 13.57 -3.54 10.66
CA TRP A 87 12.12 -3.79 10.66
C TRP A 87 11.77 -5.05 9.86
N SER A 88 10.72 -5.75 10.30
CA SER A 88 10.16 -6.94 9.64
C SER A 88 8.67 -6.78 9.41
N PHE A 89 8.17 -7.23 8.26
CA PHE A 89 6.74 -7.17 7.91
C PHE A 89 5.88 -7.95 8.91
N MET A 90 4.76 -7.36 9.31
CA MET A 90 3.78 -7.93 10.23
C MET A 90 2.39 -7.88 9.60
N THR A 91 2.24 -8.48 8.41
CA THR A 91 1.02 -8.37 7.57
C THR A 91 0.28 -9.69 7.39
N LYS A 92 0.75 -10.78 7.98
CA LYS A 92 0.21 -12.12 7.73
C LYS A 92 -1.21 -12.29 8.29
N GLY A 93 -2.17 -12.59 7.42
CA GLY A 93 -3.60 -12.60 7.75
C GLY A 93 -4.26 -11.22 7.86
N LEU A 94 -3.53 -10.13 7.60
CA LEU A 94 -4.10 -8.78 7.60
C LEU A 94 -4.91 -8.57 6.31
N ASN A 95 -6.20 -8.28 6.45
CA ASN A 95 -7.13 -8.18 5.32
C ASN A 95 -7.07 -6.84 4.56
N ASN A 96 -6.46 -5.80 5.13
CA ASN A 96 -6.32 -4.48 4.51
C ASN A 96 -5.01 -3.77 4.91
N LEU A 97 -4.31 -3.23 3.92
CA LEU A 97 -2.97 -2.65 4.08
C LEU A 97 -2.94 -1.16 4.44
N LEU A 98 -4.08 -0.47 4.50
CA LEU A 98 -4.16 0.94 4.88
C LEU A 98 -4.24 1.07 6.40
N VAL A 99 -3.10 1.05 7.10
CA VAL A 99 -3.05 0.99 8.57
C VAL A 99 -2.83 2.39 9.16
N SER A 100 -3.86 2.98 9.78
CA SER A 100 -3.78 4.35 10.33
C SER A 100 -3.11 4.43 11.70
N GLN A 101 -3.26 3.38 12.52
CA GLN A 101 -2.73 3.28 13.87
C GLN A 101 -2.46 1.80 14.21
N VAL A 102 -1.42 1.57 15.00
CA VAL A 102 -1.22 0.31 15.74
C VAL A 102 -1.26 0.60 17.25
N LYS A 103 -1.85 -0.31 18.03
CA LYS A 103 -1.96 -0.20 19.49
C LYS A 103 -1.58 -1.51 20.17
N VAL A 104 -0.49 -1.49 20.94
CA VAL A 104 -0.10 -2.58 21.84
C VAL A 104 -0.93 -2.51 23.11
N SER A 105 -1.44 -3.64 23.60
CA SER A 105 -2.14 -3.71 24.89
C SER A 105 -1.13 -3.54 26.05
N PRO A 106 -1.30 -2.55 26.95
CA PRO A 106 -0.39 -2.39 28.09
C PRO A 106 -0.49 -3.54 29.10
N ALA A 107 -1.65 -4.18 29.21
CA ALA A 107 -1.87 -5.33 30.08
C ALA A 107 -1.21 -6.62 29.55
N ASN A 108 -1.01 -6.74 28.22
CA ASN A 108 -0.40 -7.90 27.59
C ASN A 108 0.26 -7.54 26.24
N PRO A 109 1.61 -7.41 26.17
CA PRO A 109 2.32 -6.94 24.98
C PRO A 109 2.28 -7.88 23.76
N ASP A 110 1.84 -9.14 23.93
CA ASP A 110 1.58 -10.03 22.79
C ASP A 110 0.25 -9.73 22.09
N ILE A 111 -0.64 -8.94 22.71
CA ILE A 111 -1.90 -8.51 22.11
C ILE A 111 -1.73 -7.14 21.46
N VAL A 112 -1.94 -7.10 20.14
CA VAL A 112 -1.75 -5.90 19.32
C VAL A 112 -2.98 -5.70 18.44
N TYR A 113 -3.44 -4.45 18.32
CA TYR A 113 -4.57 -4.06 17.48
C TYR A 113 -4.10 -3.16 16.33
N ALA A 114 -4.57 -3.41 15.11
CA ALA A 114 -4.32 -2.58 13.94
C ALA A 114 -5.63 -1.92 13.47
N ALA A 115 -5.62 -0.60 13.35
CA ALA A 115 -6.71 0.19 12.79
C ALA A 115 -6.54 0.28 11.26
N THR A 116 -7.36 -0.44 10.50
CA THR A 116 -7.28 -0.48 9.03
C THR A 116 -8.46 0.25 8.37
N ALA A 117 -8.34 0.63 7.10
CA ALA A 117 -9.49 1.17 6.35
C ALA A 117 -10.69 0.19 6.23
N ALA A 118 -10.51 -1.10 6.53
CA ALA A 118 -11.55 -2.12 6.57
C ALA A 118 -11.85 -2.63 8.01
N GLY A 119 -11.53 -1.83 9.02
CA GLY A 119 -11.83 -2.10 10.44
C GLY A 119 -10.63 -2.55 11.26
N VAL A 120 -10.91 -3.05 12.47
CA VAL A 120 -9.86 -3.48 13.41
C VAL A 120 -9.42 -4.90 13.08
N SER A 121 -8.11 -5.14 13.12
CA SER A 121 -7.55 -6.49 13.24
C SER A 121 -6.82 -6.67 14.58
N VAL A 122 -6.77 -7.88 15.10
CA VAL A 122 -6.01 -8.25 16.31
C VAL A 122 -4.99 -9.33 16.01
N SER A 123 -3.83 -9.21 16.63
CA SER A 123 -2.86 -10.28 16.83
C SER A 123 -2.82 -10.66 18.31
N LEU A 124 -2.59 -11.95 18.59
CA LEU A 124 -2.37 -12.50 19.93
C LEU A 124 -0.93 -13.01 20.12
N ASP A 125 -0.05 -12.68 19.17
CA ASP A 125 1.32 -13.14 19.02
C ASP A 125 2.25 -12.03 18.52
N ALA A 126 2.07 -10.81 19.04
CA ALA A 126 2.92 -9.65 18.78
C ALA A 126 3.08 -9.25 17.30
N GLY A 127 2.00 -9.39 16.53
CA GLY A 127 1.90 -9.01 15.11
C GLY A 127 2.25 -10.10 14.10
N GLU A 128 2.66 -11.30 14.54
CA GLU A 128 3.04 -12.40 13.64
C GLU A 128 1.85 -12.94 12.83
N HIS A 129 0.64 -12.97 13.41
CA HIS A 129 -0.60 -13.33 12.71
C HIS A 129 -1.77 -12.43 13.12
N TRP A 130 -2.59 -12.05 12.14
CA TRP A 130 -3.76 -11.18 12.34
C TRP A 130 -5.08 -11.91 12.07
N ALA A 131 -6.11 -11.51 12.81
CA ALA A 131 -7.51 -11.83 12.56
C ALA A 131 -8.35 -10.55 12.56
N SER A 132 -9.25 -10.41 11.58
CA SER A 132 -10.19 -9.28 11.53
C SER A 132 -11.24 -9.37 12.66
N LEU A 133 -11.59 -8.22 13.22
CA LEU A 133 -12.58 -8.04 14.29
C LEU A 133 -13.83 -7.25 13.85
N ASP A 134 -13.92 -6.83 12.59
CA ASP A 134 -15.15 -6.19 12.10
C ASP A 134 -16.24 -7.23 11.83
N ASN A 135 -17.18 -7.33 12.77
CA ASN A 135 -18.45 -8.03 12.63
C ASN A 135 -19.66 -7.07 12.58
N LEU A 136 -19.42 -5.77 12.36
CA LEU A 136 -20.44 -4.74 12.25
C LEU A 136 -20.69 -4.29 10.79
N ASN A 137 -20.30 -5.12 9.81
CA ASN A 137 -20.51 -4.90 8.37
C ASN A 137 -19.94 -3.55 7.87
N GLY A 138 -18.68 -3.23 8.17
CA GLY A 138 -18.02 -2.01 7.70
C GLY A 138 -18.45 -0.73 8.42
N ARG A 139 -19.02 -0.84 9.63
CA ARG A 139 -19.25 0.33 10.51
C ARG A 139 -17.98 0.80 11.19
N ILE A 140 -17.06 -0.11 11.52
CA ILE A 140 -15.76 0.25 12.09
C ILE A 140 -14.80 0.45 10.93
N GLU A 141 -14.45 1.70 10.67
CA GLU A 141 -13.49 2.14 9.65
C GLU A 141 -12.61 3.26 10.23
N PHE A 142 -11.40 3.41 9.69
CA PHE A 142 -10.42 4.39 10.15
C PHE A 142 -9.84 5.16 8.97
N GLN A 143 -9.56 6.46 9.16
CA GLN A 143 -9.05 7.34 8.10
C GLN A 143 -7.68 7.90 8.47
N ARG A 144 -6.64 7.51 7.72
CA ARG A 144 -5.33 8.20 7.77
C ARG A 144 -5.43 9.63 7.19
N PRO A 145 -4.66 10.61 7.70
CA PRO A 145 -3.83 10.60 8.91
C PRO A 145 -4.61 11.05 10.18
N LYS A 146 -5.96 11.02 10.15
CA LYS A 146 -6.82 11.58 11.20
C LYS A 146 -6.98 10.63 12.39
N SER A 147 -7.26 9.35 12.14
CA SER A 147 -7.41 8.30 13.16
C SER A 147 -6.05 7.88 13.74
N TYR A 148 -5.44 8.79 14.52
CA TYR A 148 -4.06 8.69 15.00
C TYR A 148 -3.92 8.04 16.40
N ARG A 149 -4.82 8.38 17.33
CA ARG A 149 -4.94 7.76 18.68
C ARG A 149 -6.38 7.25 18.92
N ALA A 150 -6.99 6.69 17.87
CA ALA A 150 -8.39 6.27 17.86
C ALA A 150 -8.68 4.97 18.64
N ILE A 151 -7.66 4.16 18.96
CA ILE A 151 -7.77 2.96 19.83
C ILE A 151 -7.28 3.28 21.24
N TRP A 152 -8.13 3.02 22.23
CA TRP A 152 -7.76 2.89 23.65
C TRP A 152 -7.85 1.41 24.07
N ALA A 153 -6.85 0.93 24.82
CA ALA A 153 -6.83 -0.40 25.43
C ALA A 153 -6.57 -0.25 26.94
N ASP A 154 -7.20 -1.09 27.77
CA ASP A 154 -7.10 -1.03 29.22
C ASP A 154 -5.69 -1.45 29.72
N ASP A 155 -5.26 -0.80 30.81
CA ASP A 155 -3.95 -0.97 31.43
C ASP A 155 -3.86 -2.16 32.39
N ALA A 156 -5.00 -2.72 32.81
CA ALA A 156 -5.11 -3.83 33.75
C ALA A 156 -5.92 -5.04 33.21
N ASP A 157 -6.77 -4.87 32.20
CA ASP A 157 -7.56 -5.96 31.58
C ASP A 157 -7.28 -6.08 30.07
N ASP A 158 -6.57 -7.14 29.66
CA ASP A 158 -6.18 -7.35 28.26
C ASP A 158 -7.35 -7.65 27.30
N ARG A 159 -8.58 -7.67 27.81
CA ARG A 159 -9.83 -7.88 27.05
C ARG A 159 -10.60 -6.59 26.76
N SER A 160 -10.34 -5.52 27.51
CA SER A 160 -11.10 -4.28 27.43
C SER A 160 -10.44 -3.27 26.50
N LEU A 161 -11.17 -2.84 25.48
CA LEU A 161 -10.74 -1.80 24.53
C LEU A 161 -11.91 -0.97 24.02
N CYS A 162 -11.62 0.22 23.53
CA CYS A 162 -12.56 1.04 22.78
C CYS A 162 -11.89 1.61 21.53
N VAL A 163 -12.68 1.82 20.48
CA VAL A 163 -12.24 2.35 19.20
C VAL A 163 -13.16 3.46 18.72
N GLY A 164 -12.57 4.50 18.13
CA GLY A 164 -13.29 5.58 17.47
C GLY A 164 -13.15 5.51 15.95
N THR A 165 -14.25 5.69 15.21
CA THR A 165 -14.27 5.51 13.73
C THR A 165 -13.97 6.80 12.97
N SER A 166 -13.73 6.69 11.66
CA SER A 166 -13.68 7.83 10.72
C SER A 166 -15.00 8.62 10.61
N ARG A 167 -16.11 8.06 11.10
CA ARG A 167 -17.45 8.69 11.10
C ARG A 167 -17.79 9.39 12.43
N GLY A 168 -16.93 9.26 13.44
CA GLY A 168 -17.14 9.82 14.78
C GLY A 168 -17.92 8.91 15.73
N GLU A 169 -18.12 7.64 15.39
CA GLU A 169 -18.73 6.66 16.30
C GLU A 169 -17.69 6.13 17.29
N VAL A 170 -18.12 5.70 18.49
CA VAL A 170 -17.25 5.08 19.50
C VAL A 170 -17.83 3.74 19.92
N PHE A 171 -17.05 2.67 19.73
CA PHE A 171 -17.41 1.31 20.11
C PHE A 171 -16.48 0.81 21.21
N CYS A 172 -17.00 0.04 22.17
CA CYS A 172 -16.22 -0.61 23.22
C CYS A 172 -16.48 -2.11 23.27
N SER A 173 -15.46 -2.86 23.66
CA SER A 173 -15.48 -4.31 23.85
C SER A 173 -14.84 -4.67 25.18
N ASN A 174 -15.27 -5.79 25.76
CA ASN A 174 -14.70 -6.43 26.95
C ASN A 174 -14.28 -7.90 26.69
N ASP A 175 -14.15 -8.28 25.41
CA ASP A 175 -13.86 -9.65 24.97
C ASP A 175 -12.77 -9.73 23.87
N ARG A 176 -11.89 -8.72 23.81
CA ARG A 176 -10.85 -8.51 22.76
C ARG A 176 -11.43 -8.18 21.37
N GLY A 177 -12.54 -7.47 21.33
CA GLY A 177 -13.17 -6.97 20.10
C GLY A 177 -13.95 -8.03 19.32
N ARG A 178 -14.30 -9.15 19.95
CA ARG A 178 -15.19 -10.16 19.34
C ARG A 178 -16.64 -9.67 19.33
N THR A 179 -17.03 -8.86 20.31
CA THR A 179 -18.31 -8.14 20.33
C THR A 179 -18.09 -6.67 20.68
N TRP A 180 -18.97 -5.82 20.16
CA TRP A 180 -18.85 -4.37 20.26
C TRP A 180 -20.17 -3.75 20.76
N ARG A 181 -20.07 -2.87 21.74
CA ARG A 181 -21.14 -1.98 22.18
C ARG A 181 -20.88 -0.57 21.67
N ASP A 182 -21.77 -0.07 20.84
CA ASP A 182 -21.83 1.33 20.43
C ASP A 182 -22.16 2.21 21.66
N LEU A 183 -21.37 3.26 21.89
CA LEU A 183 -21.59 4.23 22.98
C LEU A 183 -22.40 5.46 22.54
N HIS A 184 -22.83 5.53 21.28
CA HIS A 184 -23.67 6.60 20.72
C HIS A 184 -23.17 8.01 21.06
N LEU A 185 -21.94 8.33 20.64
CA LEU A 185 -21.39 9.68 20.78
C LEU A 185 -22.38 10.71 20.17
N PRO A 186 -22.80 11.76 20.91
CA PRO A 186 -23.70 12.77 20.38
C PRO A 186 -23.11 13.41 19.14
N HIS A 187 -23.97 13.87 18.24
CA HIS A 187 -23.55 14.47 16.98
C HIS A 187 -22.77 15.78 17.22
N LEU A 188 -21.45 15.66 17.39
CA LEU A 188 -20.45 16.74 17.41
C LEU A 188 -20.38 17.41 16.02
N ALA A 189 -21.42 18.16 15.71
CA ALA A 189 -21.64 18.92 14.48
C ALA A 189 -21.21 18.17 13.20
N GLN A 190 -22.14 17.43 12.59
CA GLN A 190 -22.00 16.63 11.34
C GLN A 190 -21.41 15.21 11.52
N ARG A 191 -22.05 14.22 10.87
CA ARG A 191 -21.79 12.76 10.98
C ARG A 191 -20.55 12.27 10.21
N SER A 192 -19.50 13.08 10.10
CA SER A 192 -18.40 12.86 9.15
C SER A 192 -17.02 13.29 9.68
N SER A 193 -16.85 13.38 11.00
CA SER A 193 -15.59 13.80 11.63
C SER A 193 -14.95 12.64 12.38
N ALA A 194 -13.78 12.20 11.92
CA ALA A 194 -13.05 11.08 12.50
C ALA A 194 -12.70 11.33 13.97
N VAL A 195 -12.78 10.27 14.79
CA VAL A 195 -12.17 10.29 16.12
C VAL A 195 -10.65 10.33 15.95
N VAL A 196 -10.03 11.41 16.42
CA VAL A 196 -8.58 11.62 16.32
C VAL A 196 -7.84 11.06 17.53
N ALA A 197 -8.48 11.12 18.70
CA ALA A 197 -7.95 10.62 19.97
C ALA A 197 -9.06 10.06 20.88
N LEU A 198 -8.75 8.97 21.57
CA LEU A 198 -9.62 8.29 22.52
C LEU A 198 -8.79 7.86 23.74
N HIS A 199 -9.20 8.28 24.94
CA HIS A 199 -8.47 8.02 26.18
C HIS A 199 -9.40 7.69 27.35
N ARG A 200 -8.95 6.88 28.30
CA ARG A 200 -9.59 6.77 29.63
C ARG A 200 -9.38 8.06 30.40
N LEU A 201 -10.37 8.47 31.19
CA LEU A 201 -10.18 9.55 32.16
C LEU A 201 -9.16 9.15 33.24
N PRO A 202 -8.36 10.10 33.77
CA PRO A 202 -7.40 9.83 34.85
C PRO A 202 -8.05 9.26 36.12
N ASP A 203 -9.27 9.71 36.41
CA ASP A 203 -10.13 9.21 37.51
C ASP A 203 -10.76 7.82 37.25
N LYS A 204 -10.44 7.19 36.10
CA LYS A 204 -10.98 5.91 35.58
C LYS A 204 -12.51 5.86 35.42
N SER A 205 -13.25 6.95 35.66
CA SER A 205 -14.73 7.00 35.67
C SER A 205 -15.39 7.08 34.29
N GLY A 206 -14.60 7.09 33.21
CA GLY A 206 -15.11 7.34 31.88
C GLY A 206 -14.07 7.33 30.77
N LEU A 207 -14.47 7.85 29.61
CA LEU A 207 -13.64 8.05 28.41
C LEU A 207 -13.70 9.51 27.96
N LEU A 208 -12.64 9.98 27.31
CA LEU A 208 -12.58 11.19 26.51
C LEU A 208 -12.46 10.78 25.04
N ALA A 209 -13.35 11.28 24.18
CA ALA A 209 -13.25 11.15 22.72
C ALA A 209 -13.12 12.55 22.10
N ALA A 210 -12.21 12.69 21.14
CA ALA A 210 -11.99 13.92 20.40
C ALA A 210 -12.15 13.70 18.89
N THR A 211 -12.85 14.62 18.24
CA THR A 211 -12.92 14.75 16.77
C THR A 211 -12.43 16.14 16.38
N ALA A 212 -12.22 16.40 15.08
CA ALA A 212 -11.86 17.75 14.63
C ALA A 212 -12.93 18.82 14.98
N ASN A 213 -14.14 18.41 15.36
CA ASN A 213 -15.25 19.31 15.68
C ASN A 213 -15.45 19.54 17.19
N GLY A 214 -14.69 18.86 18.05
CA GLY A 214 -14.72 19.07 19.50
C GLY A 214 -14.36 17.84 20.32
N ILE A 215 -14.44 18.00 21.64
CA ILE A 215 -14.09 16.99 22.64
C ILE A 215 -15.33 16.69 23.49
N SER A 216 -15.56 15.40 23.77
CA SER A 216 -16.61 14.95 24.68
C SER A 216 -16.11 13.92 25.66
N VAL A 217 -16.70 13.93 26.85
CA VAL A 217 -16.42 12.99 27.94
C VAL A 217 -17.63 12.09 28.17
N TYR A 218 -17.44 10.78 28.10
CA TYR A 218 -18.41 9.76 28.50
C TYR A 218 -18.19 9.39 29.97
N LYS A 219 -19.23 9.38 30.80
CA LYS A 219 -19.14 8.87 32.18
C LYS A 219 -19.83 7.50 32.28
N TYR A 220 -19.12 6.49 32.79
CA TYR A 220 -19.65 5.12 32.88
C TYR A 220 -20.87 4.99 33.80
N ALA A 221 -20.90 5.76 34.90
CA ALA A 221 -21.96 5.68 35.90
C ALA A 221 -23.32 6.21 35.41
N SER A 222 -23.33 7.29 34.62
CA SER A 222 -24.54 7.88 34.04
C SER A 222 -24.84 7.37 32.63
N GLN A 223 -23.86 6.74 31.96
CA GLN A 223 -23.90 6.37 30.55
C GLN A 223 -24.19 7.57 29.61
N THR A 224 -23.80 8.78 30.03
CA THR A 224 -24.00 10.02 29.27
C THR A 224 -22.68 10.61 28.78
N TRP A 225 -22.77 11.30 27.65
CA TRP A 225 -21.71 12.14 27.12
C TRP A 225 -21.92 13.61 27.53
N THR A 226 -20.83 14.32 27.77
CA THR A 226 -20.81 15.78 28.02
C THR A 226 -19.73 16.40 27.14
N SER A 227 -20.12 17.31 26.25
CA SER A 227 -19.21 17.97 25.32
C SER A 227 -18.60 19.23 25.95
N ALA A 228 -17.31 19.46 25.69
CA ALA A 228 -16.64 20.70 26.07
C ALA A 228 -17.15 21.89 25.22
N PRO A 229 -17.36 23.09 25.81
CA PRO A 229 -17.77 24.26 25.05
C PRO A 229 -16.71 24.73 24.03
N GLN A 230 -17.16 25.06 22.82
CA GLN A 230 -16.46 25.90 21.83
C GLN A 230 -15.00 25.57 21.48
N LEU A 231 -14.58 24.31 21.55
CA LEU A 231 -13.31 23.85 20.97
C LEU A 231 -13.53 23.19 19.60
N THR A 232 -12.80 23.64 18.58
CA THR A 232 -12.82 23.06 17.22
C THR A 232 -11.42 23.02 16.62
N GLY A 233 -11.28 22.36 15.47
CA GLY A 233 -10.01 22.19 14.76
C GLY A 233 -9.02 21.27 15.47
N ILE A 234 -9.51 20.33 16.30
CA ILE A 234 -8.67 19.43 17.10
C ILE A 234 -7.92 18.44 16.21
N SER A 235 -6.62 18.27 16.47
CA SER A 235 -5.70 17.44 15.67
C SER A 235 -5.12 16.25 16.46
N ASP A 236 -4.90 16.41 17.77
CA ASP A 236 -4.38 15.39 18.67
C ASP A 236 -4.79 15.73 20.12
N VAL A 237 -4.90 14.74 20.98
CA VAL A 237 -5.12 14.89 22.44
C VAL A 237 -4.25 13.86 23.14
N ILE A 238 -3.63 14.24 24.26
CA ILE A 238 -2.82 13.33 25.09
C ILE A 238 -3.15 13.50 26.58
N PRO A 239 -3.00 12.45 27.41
CA PRO A 239 -2.89 12.60 28.85
C PRO A 239 -1.72 13.52 29.19
N TYR A 240 -1.88 14.33 30.24
CA TYR A 240 -0.84 15.25 30.73
C TYR A 240 -1.05 15.53 32.21
N ARG A 241 -0.07 15.18 33.06
CA ARG A 241 -0.03 15.52 34.50
C ARG A 241 -1.36 15.31 35.27
N GLY A 242 -2.02 14.18 35.03
CA GLY A 242 -3.30 13.84 35.68
C GLY A 242 -4.55 14.50 35.09
N THR A 243 -4.41 15.21 33.96
CA THR A 243 -5.48 15.78 33.12
C THR A 243 -5.13 15.51 31.63
N PHE A 244 -5.50 16.41 30.71
CA PHE A 244 -5.22 16.31 29.27
C PHE A 244 -4.66 17.60 28.66
N LEU A 245 -3.90 17.45 27.57
CA LEU A 245 -3.59 18.50 26.60
C LEU A 245 -4.25 18.18 25.25
N ALA A 246 -4.74 19.21 24.56
CA ALA A 246 -5.30 19.11 23.22
C ALA A 246 -4.60 20.09 22.26
N ALA A 247 -4.27 19.62 21.06
CA ALA A 247 -3.77 20.43 19.96
C ALA A 247 -4.89 20.79 19.01
N SER A 248 -4.82 21.99 18.44
CA SER A 248 -5.81 22.51 17.51
C SER A 248 -5.20 23.47 16.48
N ASN A 249 -6.00 23.86 15.50
CA ASN A 249 -5.70 24.99 14.61
C ASN A 249 -5.45 26.32 15.33
N SER A 250 -6.03 26.52 16.52
CA SER A 250 -5.94 27.76 17.31
C SER A 250 -4.90 27.69 18.45
N GLY A 251 -4.12 26.61 18.54
CA GLY A 251 -3.04 26.43 19.51
C GLY A 251 -3.26 25.24 20.46
N ILE A 252 -2.64 25.31 21.64
CA ILE A 252 -2.62 24.26 22.66
C ILE A 252 -3.57 24.63 23.81
N TRP A 253 -4.36 23.65 24.23
CA TRP A 253 -5.34 23.77 25.31
C TRP A 253 -5.03 22.75 26.41
N ARG A 254 -5.19 23.15 27.66
CA ARG A 254 -5.09 22.27 28.84
C ARG A 254 -6.48 22.10 29.43
N SER A 255 -6.86 20.87 29.78
CA SER A 255 -8.12 20.66 30.48
C SER A 255 -8.02 20.99 31.96
N ASP A 256 -8.98 21.74 32.47
CA ASP A 256 -9.08 22.12 33.88
C ASP A 256 -10.05 21.21 34.67
N ALA A 257 -10.80 20.34 33.96
CA ALA A 257 -11.76 19.41 34.57
C ALA A 257 -11.90 18.10 33.76
N ASN A 258 -10.83 17.30 33.66
CA ASN A 258 -10.84 15.95 33.06
C ASN A 258 -11.58 15.84 31.70
N GLY A 259 -11.43 16.85 30.85
CA GLY A 259 -11.99 16.91 29.49
C GLY A 259 -13.27 17.74 29.32
N THR A 260 -13.95 18.19 30.38
CA THR A 260 -15.22 18.94 30.26
C THR A 260 -15.04 20.46 30.16
N SER A 261 -13.95 21.01 30.70
CA SER A 261 -13.54 22.41 30.56
C SER A 261 -12.06 22.53 30.21
N TRP A 262 -11.69 23.63 29.54
CA TRP A 262 -10.37 23.82 28.95
C TRP A 262 -9.96 25.29 28.95
N SER A 263 -8.70 25.54 29.23
CA SER A 263 -8.05 26.85 29.11
C SER A 263 -7.01 26.83 28.00
N ARG A 264 -6.95 27.90 27.21
CA ARG A 264 -5.89 28.10 26.21
C ARG A 264 -4.59 28.42 26.94
N MET A 265 -3.48 27.84 26.50
CA MET A 265 -2.17 28.19 27.03
C MET A 265 -1.72 29.55 26.45
N GLU A 266 -1.34 30.50 27.30
CA GLU A 266 -0.98 31.87 26.88
C GLU A 266 0.46 32.01 26.33
N SER A 267 1.27 30.97 26.44
CA SER A 267 2.66 30.94 25.99
C SER A 267 2.79 30.80 24.47
N THR A 268 3.64 31.65 23.89
CA THR A 268 3.65 31.95 22.45
C THR A 268 4.25 30.83 21.60
N HIS A 269 3.40 30.19 20.79
CA HIS A 269 3.78 29.72 19.45
C HIS A 269 2.56 29.82 18.51
N PRO A 270 2.65 30.48 17.34
CA PRO A 270 1.51 30.64 16.45
C PRO A 270 1.26 29.42 15.55
N ASP A 271 -0.03 29.28 15.23
CA ASP A 271 -0.68 28.52 14.15
C ASP A 271 -0.48 26.99 14.06
N PHE A 272 -1.61 26.29 14.15
CA PHE A 272 -1.84 24.85 13.94
C PHE A 272 -0.75 23.88 14.46
N VAL A 273 -1.00 23.31 15.64
CA VAL A 273 -0.28 22.13 16.11
C VAL A 273 -0.94 20.87 15.52
N PHE A 274 -0.14 19.94 15.00
CA PHE A 274 -0.63 18.70 14.37
C PHE A 274 -0.49 17.46 15.27
N ARG A 275 0.52 17.43 16.14
CA ARG A 275 0.81 16.32 17.07
C ARG A 275 1.29 16.84 18.43
N LEU A 276 0.93 16.13 19.48
CA LEU A 276 1.45 16.29 20.85
C LEU A 276 2.09 14.99 21.32
N GLU A 277 3.13 15.08 22.13
CA GLU A 277 3.67 13.93 22.87
C GLU A 277 4.30 14.43 24.20
N GLU A 278 4.07 13.72 25.31
CA GLU A 278 4.73 13.96 26.61
C GLU A 278 5.62 12.76 26.96
N SER A 279 6.90 13.03 27.22
CA SER A 279 7.80 12.04 27.83
C SER A 279 7.33 11.70 29.23
N GLN A 280 6.79 10.49 29.39
CA GLN A 280 6.25 9.98 30.66
C GLN A 280 7.30 9.91 31.79
N ARG A 281 8.60 10.03 31.47
CA ARG A 281 9.71 10.01 32.43
C ARG A 281 10.23 11.39 32.83
N SER A 282 10.24 12.37 31.92
CA SER A 282 10.75 13.72 32.21
C SER A 282 9.67 14.79 32.34
N GLY A 283 8.43 14.52 31.92
CA GLY A 283 7.36 15.52 31.82
C GLY A 283 7.66 16.62 30.79
N GLN A 284 8.63 16.37 29.89
CA GLN A 284 8.97 17.22 28.76
C GLN A 284 7.96 16.98 27.63
N VAL A 285 7.44 18.06 27.07
CA VAL A 285 6.41 18.02 26.02
C VAL A 285 7.04 18.38 24.68
N TYR A 286 6.59 17.69 23.64
CA TYR A 286 6.97 17.92 22.26
C TYR A 286 5.72 18.21 21.43
N ILE A 287 5.84 19.14 20.50
CA ILE A 287 4.82 19.44 19.50
C ILE A 287 5.40 19.30 18.10
N ALA A 288 4.58 18.87 17.14
CA ALA A 288 4.90 18.99 15.73
C ALA A 288 3.84 19.83 14.99
N ARG A 289 4.28 20.62 14.02
CA ARG A 289 3.43 21.32 13.05
C ARG A 289 3.95 21.10 11.64
N ASN A 290 3.07 21.27 10.66
CA ASN A 290 3.40 21.12 9.24
C ASN A 290 3.11 22.43 8.51
N LYS A 291 4.13 23.00 7.87
CA LYS A 291 4.05 24.24 7.09
C LYS A 291 4.39 23.94 5.63
N GLY A 292 3.35 23.69 4.82
CA GLY A 292 3.53 23.13 3.48
C GLY A 292 4.20 21.76 3.57
N TRP A 293 5.28 21.57 2.82
CA TRP A 293 6.07 20.32 2.82
C TRP A 293 7.11 20.21 3.95
N ASN A 294 7.19 21.18 4.87
CA ASN A 294 8.13 21.14 5.99
C ASN A 294 7.45 20.71 7.29
N GLY A 295 7.98 19.69 7.96
CA GLY A 295 7.60 19.34 9.34
C GLY A 295 8.55 19.98 10.34
N GLU A 296 8.02 20.81 11.24
CA GLU A 296 8.76 21.46 12.32
C GLU A 296 8.39 20.82 13.66
N VAL A 297 9.37 20.64 14.54
CA VAL A 297 9.19 20.07 15.89
C VAL A 297 9.71 21.07 16.92
N PHE A 298 9.02 21.20 18.05
CA PHE A 298 9.43 22.05 19.16
C PHE A 298 9.27 21.29 20.48
N THR A 299 10.01 21.70 21.51
CA THR A 299 9.93 21.11 22.84
C THR A 299 9.84 22.16 23.95
N SER A 300 9.19 21.79 25.05
CA SER A 300 9.08 22.58 26.27
C SER A 300 9.35 21.71 27.50
N ASN A 301 10.18 22.20 28.41
CA ASN A 301 10.55 21.55 29.67
C ASN A 301 10.11 22.35 30.92
N ASP A 302 9.53 23.54 30.76
CA ASP A 302 9.19 24.49 31.84
C ASP A 302 7.69 24.56 32.16
N GLY A 303 6.94 23.53 31.73
CA GLY A 303 5.49 23.46 31.87
C GLY A 303 4.76 24.23 30.78
N LEU A 304 5.22 24.13 29.53
CA LEU A 304 4.69 24.78 28.33
C LEU A 304 4.93 26.29 28.24
N LYS A 305 5.76 26.91 29.09
CA LYS A 305 5.91 28.37 29.14
C LYS A 305 6.80 28.90 28.02
N SER A 306 7.84 28.15 27.65
CA SER A 306 8.72 28.45 26.51
C SER A 306 8.88 27.24 25.59
N TRP A 307 9.22 27.52 24.32
CA TRP A 307 9.39 26.53 23.26
C TRP A 307 10.77 26.66 22.62
N GLN A 308 11.47 25.55 22.48
CA GLN A 308 12.75 25.45 21.77
C GLN A 308 12.53 24.67 20.46
N ALA A 309 13.01 25.20 19.35
CA ALA A 309 12.96 24.50 18.07
C ALA A 309 13.90 23.29 18.09
N ILE A 310 13.39 22.14 17.65
CA ILE A 310 14.17 20.93 17.42
C ILE A 310 14.62 20.93 15.96
N PRO A 311 15.94 20.78 15.68
CA PRO A 311 16.43 20.67 14.31
C PRO A 311 15.73 19.55 13.54
N SER A 312 15.36 19.82 12.29
CA SER A 312 14.96 18.73 11.38
C SER A 312 16.16 17.84 11.05
N PRO A 313 15.93 16.56 10.68
CA PRO A 313 16.98 15.69 10.17
C PRO A 313 17.72 16.35 8.99
N ALA A 314 19.06 16.30 9.01
CA ALA A 314 19.89 17.03 8.04
C ALA A 314 20.42 16.16 6.89
N ARG A 315 20.36 14.83 7.02
CA ARG A 315 20.86 13.85 6.04
C ARG A 315 19.98 12.61 6.09
N GLY A 316 19.65 12.05 4.93
CA GLY A 316 19.08 10.72 4.81
C GLY A 316 20.05 9.75 4.15
N ASP A 317 19.72 8.46 4.20
CA ASP A 317 20.50 7.38 3.61
C ASP A 317 20.04 7.08 2.18
N VAL A 318 20.70 7.73 1.21
CA VAL A 318 20.48 7.53 -0.24
C VAL A 318 20.64 6.07 -0.67
N ARG A 319 21.42 5.26 0.06
CA ARG A 319 21.60 3.84 -0.27
C ARG A 319 20.38 3.00 0.12
N SER A 320 19.71 3.36 1.21
CA SER A 320 18.51 2.67 1.69
C SER A 320 17.22 3.22 1.08
N ASP A 321 17.14 4.53 0.84
CA ASP A 321 16.06 5.19 0.09
C ASP A 321 16.65 6.13 -0.99
N PRO A 322 16.73 5.71 -2.26
CA PRO A 322 17.24 6.52 -3.36
C PRO A 322 16.42 7.79 -3.65
N THR A 323 15.19 7.93 -3.13
CA THR A 323 14.46 9.21 -3.25
C THR A 323 15.18 10.34 -2.53
N ARG A 324 16.05 10.04 -1.55
CA ARG A 324 16.92 11.02 -0.87
C ARG A 324 17.90 11.74 -1.81
N ALA A 325 18.05 11.32 -3.06
CA ALA A 325 18.75 12.09 -4.10
C ALA A 325 18.06 13.44 -4.39
N TRP A 326 16.73 13.53 -4.24
CA TRP A 326 15.94 14.72 -4.56
C TRP A 326 14.96 15.14 -3.44
N ALA A 327 14.51 14.19 -2.61
CA ALA A 327 13.58 14.42 -1.50
C ALA A 327 14.33 14.81 -0.23
N HIS A 328 14.20 16.07 0.18
CA HIS A 328 14.82 16.58 1.40
C HIS A 328 14.29 15.87 2.67
N PRO A 329 15.17 15.48 3.61
CA PRO A 329 14.76 15.05 4.95
C PRO A 329 13.95 16.09 5.72
N GLY A 330 13.12 15.64 6.67
CA GLY A 330 12.33 16.54 7.53
C GLY A 330 11.02 17.02 6.90
N GLY A 331 10.41 16.19 6.06
CA GLY A 331 9.07 16.40 5.49
C GLY A 331 7.96 16.48 6.55
N PRO A 332 6.67 16.61 6.15
CA PRO A 332 5.58 16.85 7.09
C PRO A 332 5.49 15.72 8.12
N THR A 333 5.60 16.06 9.40
CA THR A 333 5.59 15.08 10.49
C THR A 333 4.24 14.39 10.54
N THR A 334 4.25 13.06 10.56
CA THR A 334 3.07 12.20 10.61
C THR A 334 2.82 11.63 12.01
N ALA A 335 3.89 11.25 12.71
CA ALA A 335 3.87 10.81 14.11
C ALA A 335 5.10 11.33 14.87
N LEU A 336 4.94 11.43 16.19
CA LEU A 336 5.98 11.81 17.14
C LEU A 336 5.75 10.99 18.42
N LYS A 337 6.79 10.29 18.89
CA LYS A 337 6.72 9.38 20.05
C LYS A 337 7.96 9.46 20.92
N THR A 338 7.78 9.43 22.24
CA THR A 338 8.87 9.33 23.21
C THR A 338 8.97 7.91 23.76
N SER A 339 10.19 7.43 24.02
CA SER A 339 10.39 6.10 24.59
C SER A 339 9.85 6.02 26.03
N PRO A 340 9.07 4.97 26.39
CA PRO A 340 8.70 4.72 27.78
C PRO A 340 9.86 4.15 28.61
N PHE A 341 11.03 3.90 28.00
CA PHE A 341 12.22 3.33 28.66
C PHE A 341 13.36 4.34 28.83
N ASP A 342 13.47 5.36 27.98
CA ASP A 342 14.56 6.35 27.99
C ASP A 342 14.03 7.77 27.69
N THR A 343 14.38 8.75 28.53
CA THR A 343 13.97 10.15 28.39
C THR A 343 14.49 10.86 27.14
N ASN A 344 15.59 10.38 26.55
CA ASN A 344 16.26 11.03 25.43
C ASN A 344 15.89 10.42 24.07
N VAL A 345 15.26 9.24 24.07
CA VAL A 345 14.92 8.52 22.84
C VAL A 345 13.57 8.98 22.31
N ILE A 346 13.58 9.55 21.11
CA ILE A 346 12.41 10.09 20.42
C ILE A 346 12.37 9.53 19.00
N PHE A 347 11.18 9.15 18.54
CA PHE A 347 10.92 8.86 17.14
C PHE A 347 10.04 9.92 16.50
N ARG A 348 10.39 10.29 15.26
CA ARG A 348 9.60 11.10 14.34
C ARG A 348 9.42 10.31 13.05
N THR A 349 8.22 10.32 12.49
CA THR A 349 7.98 9.82 11.12
C THR A 349 7.48 10.94 10.22
N ASP A 350 7.70 10.81 8.92
CA ASP A 350 7.16 11.70 7.89
C ASP A 350 6.68 10.92 6.64
N TRP A 351 6.58 11.59 5.50
CA TRP A 351 6.09 11.05 4.24
C TRP A 351 7.08 10.16 3.48
N TRP A 352 8.36 10.14 3.88
CA TRP A 352 9.38 9.26 3.30
C TRP A 352 10.30 8.63 4.34
N GLY A 353 10.37 9.16 5.57
CA GLY A 353 11.39 8.81 6.55
C GLY A 353 10.85 8.38 7.92
N VAL A 354 11.66 7.56 8.58
CA VAL A 354 11.54 7.18 9.99
C VAL A 354 12.82 7.63 10.66
N TRP A 355 12.72 8.43 11.72
CA TRP A 355 13.85 9.10 12.35
C TRP A 355 13.89 8.81 13.84
N ARG A 356 15.05 8.38 14.34
CA ARG A 356 15.33 8.21 15.77
C ARG A 356 16.34 9.25 16.24
N SER A 357 16.05 9.90 17.35
CA SER A 357 17.00 10.65 18.15
C SER A 357 17.32 9.89 19.43
N LEU A 358 18.56 10.03 19.92
CA LEU A 358 19.03 9.47 21.19
C LEU A 358 19.43 10.56 22.21
N ASP A 359 19.22 11.84 21.88
CA ASP A 359 19.72 13.01 22.64
C ASP A 359 18.65 14.09 22.88
N GLY A 360 17.37 13.71 22.81
CA GLY A 360 16.23 14.59 23.01
C GLY A 360 15.83 15.41 21.78
N GLY A 361 16.27 15.02 20.58
CA GLY A 361 15.96 15.66 19.30
C GLY A 361 17.07 16.56 18.74
N LYS A 362 18.27 16.60 19.35
CA LYS A 362 19.36 17.46 18.86
C LYS A 362 20.01 16.88 17.60
N THR A 363 20.11 15.56 17.54
CA THR A 363 20.55 14.80 16.35
C THR A 363 19.53 13.72 15.99
N TRP A 364 19.50 13.38 14.69
CA TRP A 364 18.58 12.41 14.12
C TRP A 364 19.32 11.42 13.23
N GLN A 365 18.94 10.14 13.32
CA GLN A 365 19.40 9.06 12.47
C GLN A 365 18.19 8.44 11.76
N GLU A 366 18.32 8.15 10.46
CA GLU A 366 17.26 7.46 9.71
C GLU A 366 17.18 5.96 10.08
N LYS A 367 15.96 5.41 10.05
CA LYS A 367 15.58 4.10 10.60
C LYS A 367 14.57 3.37 9.71
N ILE A 368 14.90 3.28 8.42
CA ILE A 368 14.04 2.70 7.37
C ILE A 368 14.45 1.29 6.93
N VAL A 369 15.53 0.71 7.45
CA VAL A 369 16.03 -0.59 6.99
C VAL A 369 14.99 -1.68 7.27
N GLY A 370 14.44 -2.28 6.21
CA GLY A 370 13.37 -3.27 6.29
C GLY A 370 11.95 -2.72 6.12
N THR A 371 11.78 -1.42 5.80
CA THR A 371 10.45 -0.79 5.60
C THR A 371 10.22 -0.37 4.12
N PRO A 372 10.02 -1.31 3.18
CA PRO A 372 9.73 -0.97 1.79
C PRO A 372 8.30 -0.43 1.64
N ASN A 373 8.16 0.87 1.40
CA ASN A 373 6.86 1.57 1.35
C ASN A 373 6.52 2.14 -0.05
N THR A 374 7.29 1.78 -1.08
CA THR A 374 7.10 2.20 -2.47
C THR A 374 5.87 1.58 -3.13
N VAL A 375 5.23 2.38 -3.99
CA VAL A 375 4.15 2.01 -4.92
C VAL A 375 4.70 1.93 -6.36
N GLY A 376 4.77 0.72 -6.91
CA GLY A 376 5.21 0.49 -8.29
C GLY A 376 4.12 0.76 -9.33
N THR A 377 4.52 1.09 -10.55
CA THR A 377 3.64 1.23 -11.73
C THR A 377 4.09 0.40 -12.92
N ASP A 378 5.41 0.28 -13.12
CA ASP A 378 6.04 -0.45 -14.22
C ASP A 378 7.46 -0.93 -13.84
N ILE A 379 8.00 -1.89 -14.58
CA ILE A 379 9.37 -2.39 -14.42
C ILE A 379 9.90 -2.95 -15.73
N VAL A 380 11.19 -2.77 -15.99
CA VAL A 380 11.91 -3.31 -17.15
C VAL A 380 13.27 -3.84 -16.70
N ALA A 381 13.63 -5.06 -17.10
CA ALA A 381 14.97 -5.62 -16.93
C ALA A 381 15.68 -5.62 -18.29
N LEU A 382 16.72 -4.80 -18.43
CA LEU A 382 17.50 -4.67 -19.68
C LEU A 382 18.51 -5.81 -19.84
N ASP A 383 19.04 -6.31 -18.73
CA ASP A 383 19.90 -7.47 -18.67
C ASP A 383 19.74 -8.18 -17.30
N ARG A 384 20.73 -8.97 -16.84
CA ARG A 384 20.66 -9.65 -15.53
C ARG A 384 20.84 -8.70 -14.33
N GLN A 385 21.53 -7.58 -14.53
CA GLN A 385 21.89 -6.58 -13.53
C GLN A 385 21.09 -5.28 -13.69
N THR A 386 20.93 -4.80 -14.93
CA THR A 386 20.31 -3.49 -15.18
C THR A 386 18.78 -3.57 -15.17
N VAL A 387 18.14 -2.89 -14.23
CA VAL A 387 16.69 -2.90 -14.00
C VAL A 387 16.19 -1.48 -13.75
N MET A 388 15.19 -1.04 -14.50
CA MET A 388 14.49 0.23 -14.29
C MET A 388 13.09 0.02 -13.70
N ALA A 389 12.70 0.89 -12.77
CA ALA A 389 11.41 0.87 -12.12
C ALA A 389 10.71 2.23 -12.23
N ALA A 390 9.48 2.23 -12.76
CA ALA A 390 8.58 3.38 -12.69
C ALA A 390 7.69 3.25 -11.43
N THR A 391 7.47 4.36 -10.76
CA THR A 391 6.77 4.39 -9.47
C THR A 391 5.86 5.59 -9.33
N MET A 392 4.83 5.46 -8.50
CA MET A 392 4.16 6.62 -7.94
C MET A 392 5.09 7.24 -6.89
N ASP A 393 5.22 8.56 -6.92
CA ASP A 393 5.84 9.40 -5.88
C ASP A 393 7.34 9.26 -5.65
N ASN A 394 8.00 8.21 -6.16
CA ASN A 394 9.47 8.02 -6.02
C ASN A 394 10.23 8.37 -7.30
N GLY A 395 9.54 8.40 -8.45
CA GLY A 395 10.09 8.74 -9.76
C GLY A 395 10.39 7.53 -10.65
N LEU A 396 11.39 7.70 -11.51
CA LEU A 396 12.04 6.66 -12.31
C LEU A 396 13.40 6.36 -11.67
N LEU A 397 13.63 5.08 -11.39
CA LEU A 397 14.83 4.61 -10.69
C LEU A 397 15.49 3.47 -11.48
N GLU A 398 16.81 3.35 -11.37
CA GLU A 398 17.61 2.30 -11.98
C GLU A 398 18.47 1.59 -10.94
N SER A 399 18.56 0.27 -11.05
CA SER A 399 19.59 -0.56 -10.44
C SER A 399 20.52 -1.07 -11.54
N ALA A 400 21.82 -1.08 -11.26
CA ALA A 400 22.87 -1.66 -12.12
C ALA A 400 23.53 -2.90 -11.49
N ASP A 401 22.94 -3.44 -10.41
CA ASP A 401 23.48 -4.54 -9.59
C ASP A 401 22.43 -5.64 -9.28
N GLY A 402 21.40 -5.75 -10.13
CA GLY A 402 20.37 -6.77 -10.04
C GLY A 402 19.36 -6.50 -8.92
N GLY A 403 19.11 -5.24 -8.61
CA GLY A 403 18.19 -4.78 -7.57
C GLY A 403 18.77 -4.79 -6.15
N VAL A 404 20.09 -4.81 -5.96
CA VAL A 404 20.72 -4.72 -4.64
C VAL A 404 20.78 -3.28 -4.15
N SER A 405 20.94 -2.32 -5.06
CA SER A 405 20.80 -0.89 -4.82
C SER A 405 20.16 -0.19 -6.03
N PHE A 406 19.59 0.98 -5.80
CA PHE A 406 18.94 1.80 -6.83
C PHE A 406 19.47 3.24 -6.77
N THR A 407 19.38 3.93 -7.90
CA THR A 407 19.64 5.37 -8.06
C THR A 407 18.41 6.02 -8.70
N ALA A 408 18.02 7.21 -8.23
CA ALA A 408 16.96 7.98 -8.88
C ALA A 408 17.50 8.63 -10.17
N LEU A 409 16.88 8.30 -11.32
CA LEU A 409 17.18 8.91 -12.61
C LEU A 409 16.35 10.18 -12.84
N PHE A 410 15.08 10.16 -12.42
CA PHE A 410 14.18 11.31 -12.56
C PHE A 410 13.06 11.29 -11.51
N PRO A 411 12.83 12.38 -10.74
CA PRO A 411 13.70 13.57 -10.64
C PRO A 411 15.06 13.21 -9.99
N SER A 412 16.07 14.05 -10.23
CA SER A 412 17.46 13.78 -9.82
C SER A 412 18.11 14.90 -9.01
N ASP A 413 17.46 16.06 -8.90
CA ASP A 413 17.96 17.22 -8.15
C ASP A 413 16.79 18.03 -7.59
N GLY A 414 16.59 17.94 -6.27
CA GLY A 414 15.62 18.72 -5.51
C GLY A 414 14.15 18.56 -5.91
N TYR A 415 13.34 19.54 -5.47
CA TYR A 415 11.94 19.66 -5.84
C TYR A 415 11.73 20.69 -6.96
N LYS A 416 11.02 20.28 -8.02
CA LYS A 416 10.58 21.12 -9.14
C LYS A 416 9.13 20.75 -9.49
N ASP A 417 8.25 21.75 -9.58
CA ASP A 417 6.80 21.56 -9.78
C ASP A 417 6.43 20.71 -11.01
N ASP A 418 7.29 20.65 -12.02
CA ASP A 418 7.05 20.00 -13.30
C ASP A 418 7.88 18.71 -13.53
N GLU A 419 8.61 18.25 -12.50
CA GLU A 419 9.36 16.98 -12.50
C GLU A 419 8.81 16.01 -11.46
N ASN A 420 8.64 16.44 -10.21
CA ASN A 420 8.25 15.57 -9.11
C ASN A 420 6.76 15.17 -9.21
N GLY A 421 6.50 13.87 -9.18
CA GLY A 421 5.17 13.31 -9.39
C GLY A 421 5.19 11.79 -9.60
N HIS A 422 4.16 11.27 -10.24
CA HIS A 422 4.08 9.85 -10.59
C HIS A 422 4.75 9.59 -11.95
N VAL A 423 5.54 8.53 -12.06
CA VAL A 423 5.98 7.93 -13.33
C VAL A 423 5.16 6.66 -13.55
N TRP A 424 4.60 6.47 -14.75
CA TRP A 424 3.58 5.43 -15.00
C TRP A 424 4.06 4.26 -15.84
N ARG A 425 4.92 4.52 -16.82
CA ARG A 425 5.52 3.52 -17.70
C ARG A 425 6.98 3.87 -18.01
N VAL A 426 7.78 2.85 -18.30
CA VAL A 426 9.15 3.00 -18.81
C VAL A 426 9.46 1.92 -19.84
N ILE A 427 10.15 2.30 -20.91
CA ILE A 427 10.72 1.40 -21.92
C ILE A 427 12.14 1.85 -22.27
N SER A 428 12.95 0.92 -22.79
CA SER A 428 14.22 1.24 -23.44
C SER A 428 14.19 0.70 -24.88
N PRO A 429 13.92 1.54 -25.89
CA PRO A 429 13.85 1.09 -27.28
C PRO A 429 15.20 0.66 -27.86
N SER A 430 16.29 1.20 -27.33
CA SER A 430 17.66 0.91 -27.74
C SER A 430 18.61 1.16 -26.57
N PRO A 431 19.82 0.56 -26.53
CA PRO A 431 20.79 0.78 -25.46
C PRO A 431 21.05 2.28 -25.22
N GLY A 432 21.00 2.70 -23.95
CA GLY A 432 21.17 4.10 -23.55
C GLY A 432 19.96 5.02 -23.80
N ARG A 433 18.92 4.55 -24.52
CA ARG A 433 17.69 5.32 -24.74
C ARG A 433 16.60 4.90 -23.78
N ILE A 434 15.98 5.87 -23.12
CA ILE A 434 14.89 5.66 -22.16
C ILE A 434 13.72 6.54 -22.57
N VAL A 435 12.53 5.95 -22.64
CA VAL A 435 11.26 6.68 -22.79
C VAL A 435 10.36 6.30 -21.62
N ALA A 436 9.85 7.28 -20.89
CA ALA A 436 8.95 7.07 -19.77
C ALA A 436 7.77 8.06 -19.81
N THR A 437 6.69 7.76 -19.10
CA THR A 437 5.54 8.67 -18.98
C THR A 437 5.42 9.18 -17.54
N SER A 438 5.11 10.47 -17.35
CA SER A 438 4.94 11.03 -16.01
C SER A 438 3.84 12.10 -15.90
N SER A 439 3.45 12.35 -14.65
CA SER A 439 2.38 13.26 -14.25
C SER A 439 2.83 14.02 -12.98
N PRO A 440 3.38 15.24 -13.11
CA PRO A 440 3.84 16.01 -11.95
C PRO A 440 2.69 16.37 -11.00
N TRP A 441 2.91 16.40 -9.69
CA TRP A 441 1.83 16.59 -8.71
C TRP A 441 1.14 17.96 -8.85
N ASN A 442 1.93 19.03 -8.96
CA ASN A 442 1.44 20.42 -8.98
C ASN A 442 1.00 20.89 -10.37
N GLN A 443 0.99 20.01 -11.37
CA GLN A 443 0.66 20.34 -12.75
C GLN A 443 -0.57 19.54 -13.19
N GLN A 444 -1.49 20.17 -13.91
CA GLN A 444 -2.67 19.49 -14.48
C GLN A 444 -2.39 18.92 -15.87
N ILE A 445 -1.17 18.44 -16.11
CA ILE A 445 -0.71 17.91 -17.40
C ILE A 445 0.02 16.57 -17.25
N ASN A 446 0.19 15.90 -18.39
CA ASN A 446 1.03 14.71 -18.54
C ASN A 446 2.22 15.04 -19.44
N GLN A 447 3.29 14.26 -19.33
CA GLN A 447 4.48 14.41 -20.17
C GLN A 447 5.11 13.06 -20.50
N VAL A 448 5.86 13.03 -21.60
CA VAL A 448 6.81 11.96 -21.91
C VAL A 448 8.20 12.46 -21.53
N LEU A 449 8.95 11.62 -20.83
CA LEU A 449 10.35 11.83 -20.49
C LEU A 449 11.19 11.07 -21.51
N LEU A 450 12.10 11.75 -22.19
CA LEU A 450 13.00 11.14 -23.17
C LEU A 450 14.46 11.36 -22.74
N SER A 451 15.24 10.30 -22.67
CA SER A 451 16.69 10.35 -22.52
C SER A 451 17.35 9.56 -23.66
N ASP A 452 18.40 10.10 -24.25
CA ASP A 452 19.28 9.41 -25.21
C ASP A 452 20.70 9.17 -24.62
N ASP A 453 20.92 9.39 -23.32
CA ASP A 453 22.24 9.40 -22.66
C ASP A 453 22.40 8.43 -21.47
N GLY A 454 21.46 7.49 -21.33
CA GLY A 454 21.38 6.54 -20.21
C GLY A 454 20.75 7.13 -18.95
N GLY A 455 19.81 8.06 -19.09
CA GLY A 455 19.07 8.64 -17.96
C GLY A 455 19.83 9.69 -17.16
N LYS A 456 20.91 10.26 -17.70
CA LYS A 456 21.65 11.36 -17.06
C LYS A 456 20.95 12.69 -17.27
N THR A 457 20.31 12.87 -18.43
CA THR A 457 19.44 14.00 -18.74
C THR A 457 18.13 13.53 -19.35
N PHE A 458 17.06 14.29 -19.12
CA PHE A 458 15.73 14.01 -19.66
C PHE A 458 15.11 15.26 -20.30
N GLU A 459 14.63 15.12 -21.54
CA GLU A 459 13.75 16.08 -22.19
C GLU A 459 12.29 15.82 -21.78
N LYS A 460 11.55 16.89 -21.44
CA LYS A 460 10.15 16.85 -21.02
C LYS A 460 9.22 17.13 -22.21
N ILE A 461 8.92 16.10 -22.99
CA ILE A 461 8.10 16.18 -24.20
C ILE A 461 6.61 16.36 -23.83
N ARG A 462 6.02 17.47 -24.29
CA ARG A 462 4.59 17.80 -24.13
C ARG A 462 3.89 18.17 -25.44
N ALA A 463 4.65 18.41 -26.51
CA ALA A 463 4.12 18.76 -27.82
C ALA A 463 3.25 17.63 -28.37
N GLY A 464 2.05 17.95 -28.85
CA GLY A 464 1.07 16.99 -29.36
C GLY A 464 0.30 16.18 -28.30
N LEU A 465 0.62 16.34 -27.01
CA LEU A 465 -0.13 15.75 -25.90
C LEU A 465 -1.28 16.70 -25.45
N PRO A 466 -2.27 16.21 -24.68
CA PRO A 466 -3.34 17.05 -24.15
C PRO A 466 -2.82 18.19 -23.25
N ALA A 467 -3.28 19.42 -23.50
CA ALA A 467 -2.91 20.61 -22.73
C ALA A 467 -3.43 20.62 -21.27
N LYS A 468 -4.27 19.65 -20.91
CA LYS A 468 -4.67 19.31 -19.54
C LYS A 468 -4.89 17.79 -19.44
N ARG A 469 -4.86 17.23 -18.23
CA ARG A 469 -5.31 15.86 -17.98
C ARG A 469 -6.80 15.72 -18.39
N PRO A 470 -7.16 14.67 -19.13
CA PRO A 470 -8.55 14.26 -19.28
C PRO A 470 -9.20 14.00 -17.92
N VAL A 471 -10.52 14.12 -17.81
CA VAL A 471 -11.30 13.80 -16.61
C VAL A 471 -12.54 12.98 -16.93
N VAL A 472 -13.08 13.08 -18.15
CA VAL A 472 -14.29 12.37 -18.59
C VAL A 472 -13.99 10.90 -18.84
N ASN A 473 -14.78 10.01 -18.22
CA ASN A 473 -14.64 8.55 -18.36
C ASN A 473 -13.20 8.06 -18.08
N THR A 474 -12.62 8.48 -16.97
CA THR A 474 -11.30 8.08 -16.48
C THR A 474 -11.42 7.04 -15.36
N LEU A 475 -10.30 6.39 -14.97
CA LEU A 475 -10.29 5.40 -13.89
C LEU A 475 -10.16 5.98 -12.47
N TRP A 476 -9.51 7.14 -12.31
CA TRP A 476 -9.26 7.80 -11.01
C TRP A 476 -9.50 9.31 -11.08
N ASP A 477 -10.60 9.72 -11.71
CA ASP A 477 -11.03 11.11 -11.96
C ASP A 477 -10.05 11.98 -12.79
N GLN A 478 -8.85 11.46 -13.09
CA GLN A 478 -7.82 12.04 -13.96
C GLN A 478 -7.30 11.00 -14.96
N GLY A 479 -7.04 11.47 -16.16
CA GLY A 479 -6.52 10.71 -17.28
C GLY A 479 -5.00 10.66 -17.27
N TYR A 480 -4.45 9.51 -16.86
CA TYR A 480 -3.01 9.28 -16.77
C TYR A 480 -2.44 8.54 -18.00
N PRO A 481 -1.16 8.76 -18.35
CA PRO A 481 -0.49 8.14 -19.50
C PRO A 481 0.01 6.71 -19.14
N ARG A 482 -0.94 5.79 -18.97
CA ARG A 482 -0.73 4.45 -18.39
C ARG A 482 -0.28 3.37 -19.38
N VAL A 483 -0.02 3.71 -20.64
CA VAL A 483 0.44 2.81 -21.70
C VAL A 483 1.58 3.47 -22.47
N LEU A 484 2.69 2.74 -22.65
CA LEU A 484 3.81 3.12 -23.51
C LEU A 484 4.43 1.84 -24.08
N VAL A 485 4.34 1.63 -25.40
CA VAL A 485 4.73 0.37 -26.06
C VAL A 485 5.47 0.66 -27.37
N ILE A 486 6.53 -0.11 -27.65
CA ILE A 486 7.29 -0.07 -28.90
C ILE A 486 6.57 -0.89 -29.96
N ASP A 487 6.53 -0.43 -31.21
CA ASP A 487 6.12 -1.25 -32.34
C ASP A 487 7.22 -2.29 -32.67
N PRO A 488 6.97 -3.62 -32.55
CA PRO A 488 7.96 -4.64 -32.90
C PRO A 488 8.34 -4.64 -34.38
N HIS A 489 7.58 -3.95 -35.25
CA HIS A 489 7.86 -3.82 -36.69
C HIS A 489 8.57 -2.50 -37.05
N ASN A 490 8.72 -1.55 -36.11
CA ASN A 490 9.36 -0.25 -36.34
C ASN A 490 9.89 0.34 -35.01
N ASP A 491 11.20 0.28 -34.79
CA ASP A 491 11.87 0.75 -33.56
C ASP A 491 11.75 2.26 -33.27
N LYS A 492 11.34 3.06 -34.26
CA LYS A 492 11.03 4.48 -34.11
C LYS A 492 9.55 4.76 -33.85
N ARG A 493 8.67 3.78 -34.05
CA ARG A 493 7.25 3.93 -33.75
C ARG A 493 6.95 3.46 -32.33
N LEU A 494 6.38 4.36 -31.55
CA LEU A 494 5.89 4.07 -30.19
C LEU A 494 4.42 4.47 -30.08
N TYR A 495 3.69 3.73 -29.26
CA TYR A 495 2.28 3.95 -28.95
C TYR A 495 2.14 4.40 -27.50
N LEU A 496 1.40 5.48 -27.28
CA LEU A 496 1.09 6.06 -25.97
C LEU A 496 -0.43 6.07 -25.77
N GLY A 497 -0.89 5.43 -24.70
CA GLY A 497 -2.30 5.46 -24.29
C GLY A 497 -2.49 6.35 -23.07
N ILE A 498 -3.35 7.36 -23.22
CA ILE A 498 -3.77 8.26 -22.12
C ILE A 498 -5.23 7.94 -21.78
N ASP A 499 -5.51 7.68 -20.51
CA ASP A 499 -6.85 7.42 -19.97
C ASP A 499 -7.79 8.63 -20.18
N GLY A 500 -9.06 8.39 -20.53
CA GLY A 500 -10.12 9.40 -20.62
C GLY A 500 -10.57 9.83 -22.02
N ASP A 501 -11.83 10.26 -22.12
CA ASP A 501 -12.52 10.57 -23.38
C ASP A 501 -12.42 12.05 -23.82
N ASP A 502 -12.04 12.99 -22.94
CA ASP A 502 -11.84 14.41 -23.25
C ASP A 502 -10.37 14.74 -23.56
N GLY A 503 -9.89 14.25 -24.70
CA GLY A 503 -8.54 14.49 -25.21
C GLY A 503 -7.60 13.29 -25.06
N GLY A 504 -7.85 12.39 -24.11
CA GLY A 504 -7.15 11.10 -24.00
C GLY A 504 -7.42 10.17 -25.18
N GLY A 505 -6.82 8.97 -25.15
CA GLY A 505 -6.82 7.96 -26.20
C GLY A 505 -5.42 7.59 -26.69
N LEU A 506 -5.33 7.14 -27.94
CA LEU A 506 -4.09 6.70 -28.58
C LEU A 506 -3.33 7.87 -29.21
N PHE A 507 -2.05 7.96 -28.89
CA PHE A 507 -1.04 8.83 -29.48
C PHE A 507 0.08 7.98 -30.08
N ILE A 508 0.67 8.47 -31.18
CA ILE A 508 1.69 7.78 -31.98
C ILE A 508 2.84 8.75 -32.25
N THR A 509 4.05 8.24 -32.15
CA THR A 509 5.29 8.89 -32.60
C THR A 509 5.93 8.05 -33.72
N GLU A 510 6.68 8.69 -34.61
CA GLU A 510 7.45 8.04 -35.70
C GLU A 510 8.96 8.34 -35.60
N ASP A 511 9.40 9.06 -34.56
CA ASP A 511 10.79 9.51 -34.32
C ASP A 511 11.36 9.00 -32.98
N GLY A 512 10.69 8.02 -32.39
CA GLY A 512 10.99 7.40 -31.10
C GLY A 512 10.65 8.27 -29.90
N GLY A 513 9.64 9.14 -30.01
CA GLY A 513 9.04 9.87 -28.89
C GLY A 513 9.46 11.32 -28.73
N ARG A 514 10.16 11.91 -29.72
CA ARG A 514 10.48 13.35 -29.75
C ARG A 514 9.26 14.18 -30.15
N THR A 515 8.49 13.71 -31.13
CA THR A 515 7.19 14.29 -31.48
C THR A 515 6.08 13.25 -31.35
N TRP A 516 4.94 13.69 -30.82
CA TRP A 516 3.74 12.86 -30.67
C TRP A 516 2.59 13.45 -31.45
N SER A 517 1.76 12.60 -32.02
CA SER A 517 0.53 12.96 -32.70
C SER A 517 -0.62 12.12 -32.13
N ARG A 518 -1.80 12.72 -31.99
CA ARG A 518 -2.99 11.95 -31.62
C ARG A 518 -3.44 11.15 -32.84
N SER A 519 -3.67 9.84 -32.69
CA SER A 519 -4.09 9.01 -33.83
C SER A 519 -5.38 9.54 -34.45
N ALA A 520 -5.45 9.49 -35.79
CA ALA A 520 -6.62 9.89 -36.57
C ALA A 520 -7.87 9.07 -36.20
N GLY A 521 -7.67 7.79 -35.84
CA GLY A 521 -8.68 6.93 -35.25
C GLY A 521 -8.52 6.84 -33.73
N GLN A 522 -9.61 6.54 -33.04
CA GLN A 522 -9.61 6.38 -31.59
C GLN A 522 -10.50 5.21 -31.17
N PRO A 523 -10.10 4.42 -30.17
CA PRO A 523 -10.96 3.43 -29.55
C PRO A 523 -12.28 4.07 -29.05
N PRO A 524 -13.45 3.41 -29.21
CA PRO A 524 -14.73 3.98 -28.81
C PRO A 524 -14.79 4.40 -27.34
N SER A 525 -14.14 3.64 -26.46
CA SER A 525 -13.92 3.99 -25.05
C SER A 525 -12.42 4.12 -24.78
N ARG A 526 -12.01 5.23 -24.18
CA ARG A 526 -10.60 5.49 -23.84
C ARG A 526 -10.31 5.36 -22.34
N LYS A 527 -11.23 4.73 -21.60
CA LYS A 527 -11.03 4.34 -20.19
C LYS A 527 -10.12 3.12 -20.10
N ILE A 528 -8.81 3.35 -20.03
CA ILE A 528 -7.76 2.33 -20.12
C ILE A 528 -6.89 2.30 -18.87
N TYR A 529 -6.51 1.08 -18.45
CA TYR A 529 -5.49 0.86 -17.44
C TYR A 529 -4.11 0.61 -18.09
N SER A 530 -3.59 -0.61 -18.15
CA SER A 530 -2.37 -0.97 -18.92
C SER A 530 -2.67 -1.66 -20.25
N ALA A 531 -3.93 -2.03 -20.49
CA ALA A 531 -4.33 -3.03 -21.47
C ALA A 531 -4.16 -2.58 -22.93
N PHE A 532 -2.92 -2.60 -23.43
CA PHE A 532 -2.60 -2.35 -24.82
C PHE A 532 -1.50 -3.31 -25.29
N ALA A 533 -1.65 -3.86 -26.48
CA ALA A 533 -0.62 -4.70 -27.08
C ALA A 533 -0.56 -4.50 -28.60
N VAL A 534 0.64 -4.63 -29.15
CA VAL A 534 0.89 -4.71 -30.60
C VAL A 534 1.08 -6.17 -30.98
N ASP A 535 0.52 -6.59 -32.11
CA ASP A 535 0.76 -7.93 -32.64
C ASP A 535 2.21 -8.08 -33.12
N ARG A 536 2.90 -9.14 -32.68
CA ARG A 536 4.30 -9.37 -33.03
C ARG A 536 4.51 -10.00 -34.41
N GLU A 537 3.45 -10.50 -35.04
CA GLU A 537 3.49 -11.15 -36.35
C GLU A 537 2.83 -10.29 -37.43
N LYS A 538 1.74 -9.59 -37.08
CA LYS A 538 0.98 -8.74 -38.03
C LYS A 538 1.19 -7.25 -37.77
N ALA A 539 1.97 -6.59 -38.63
CA ALA A 539 2.10 -5.14 -38.62
C ALA A 539 0.73 -4.44 -38.72
N GLY A 540 0.57 -3.33 -38.01
CA GLY A 540 -0.67 -2.56 -37.93
C GLY A 540 -1.79 -3.16 -37.07
N TYR A 541 -1.64 -4.37 -36.52
CA TYR A 541 -2.61 -4.97 -35.60
C TYR A 541 -2.36 -4.49 -34.16
N LEU A 542 -3.32 -3.74 -33.62
CA LEU A 542 -3.30 -3.20 -32.25
C LEU A 542 -4.49 -3.69 -31.45
N TYR A 543 -4.29 -3.96 -30.17
CA TYR A 543 -5.33 -4.37 -29.23
C TYR A 543 -5.43 -3.36 -28.08
N TRP A 544 -6.65 -2.93 -27.75
CA TRP A 544 -6.94 -1.92 -26.74
C TRP A 544 -8.04 -2.42 -25.80
N GLY A 545 -7.67 -2.74 -24.56
CA GLY A 545 -8.55 -3.19 -23.50
C GLY A 545 -9.05 -2.04 -22.62
N THR A 546 -10.33 -2.08 -22.28
CA THR A 546 -11.04 -1.00 -21.57
C THR A 546 -11.74 -1.47 -20.31
N VAL A 547 -12.13 -0.51 -19.47
CA VAL A 547 -12.84 -0.74 -18.20
C VAL A 547 -14.13 0.08 -18.13
N GLY A 548 -15.21 -0.51 -17.60
CA GLY A 548 -16.50 0.13 -17.36
C GLY A 548 -17.61 -0.37 -18.29
N ASP A 549 -18.62 0.46 -18.52
CA ASP A 549 -19.82 0.08 -19.30
C ASP A 549 -19.52 -0.14 -20.79
N ARG A 550 -18.39 0.39 -21.27
CA ARG A 550 -17.78 0.11 -22.57
C ARG A 550 -16.42 -0.59 -22.39
N GLY A 551 -16.37 -1.49 -21.41
CA GLY A 551 -15.26 -2.37 -21.08
C GLY A 551 -15.22 -3.59 -22.01
N GLY A 552 -14.03 -4.07 -22.35
CA GLY A 552 -13.82 -5.16 -23.30
C GLY A 552 -12.50 -5.00 -24.04
N ILE A 553 -12.35 -5.59 -25.22
CA ILE A 553 -11.19 -5.44 -26.12
C ILE A 553 -11.68 -4.95 -27.49
N TYR A 554 -11.00 -3.91 -27.97
CA TYR A 554 -11.10 -3.41 -29.34
C TYR A 554 -9.81 -3.76 -30.10
N ARG A 555 -9.95 -4.02 -31.40
CA ARG A 555 -8.83 -4.28 -32.31
C ARG A 555 -8.81 -3.24 -33.43
N SER A 556 -7.62 -2.79 -33.79
CA SER A 556 -7.32 -2.14 -35.06
C SER A 556 -6.46 -3.07 -35.92
N THR A 557 -6.56 -2.92 -37.25
CA THR A 557 -5.70 -3.59 -38.23
C THR A 557 -5.02 -2.58 -39.18
N ASP A 558 -4.94 -1.32 -38.75
CA ASP A 558 -4.53 -0.16 -39.57
C ASP A 558 -3.83 0.93 -38.74
N ASP A 559 -2.96 0.54 -37.80
CA ASP A 559 -2.22 1.43 -36.87
C ASP A 559 -3.11 2.29 -35.96
N GLY A 560 -4.33 1.84 -35.66
CA GLY A 560 -5.28 2.55 -34.82
C GLY A 560 -6.07 3.64 -35.53
N ARG A 561 -6.14 3.62 -36.87
CA ARG A 561 -6.98 4.54 -37.66
C ARG A 561 -8.47 4.14 -37.64
N THR A 562 -8.77 2.85 -37.50
CA THR A 562 -10.10 2.31 -37.24
C THR A 562 -10.07 1.25 -36.14
N TRP A 563 -11.20 1.06 -35.45
CA TRP A 563 -11.31 0.15 -34.29
C TRP A 563 -12.61 -0.63 -34.33
N ALA A 564 -12.53 -1.95 -34.18
CA ALA A 564 -13.67 -2.85 -34.08
C ALA A 564 -13.71 -3.53 -32.69
N PRO A 565 -14.88 -3.71 -32.07
CA PRO A 565 -15.00 -4.53 -30.85
C PRO A 565 -14.77 -6.01 -31.19
N VAL A 566 -13.88 -6.68 -30.47
CA VAL A 566 -13.56 -8.12 -30.68
C VAL A 566 -13.85 -9.01 -29.47
N PHE A 567 -13.92 -8.44 -28.27
CA PHE A 567 -14.29 -9.18 -27.06
C PHE A 567 -15.07 -8.28 -26.09
N GLN A 568 -16.29 -8.66 -25.73
CA GLN A 568 -17.17 -7.86 -24.85
C GLN A 568 -17.78 -8.70 -23.70
N ALA A 569 -17.23 -9.89 -23.43
CA ALA A 569 -17.68 -10.74 -22.32
C ALA A 569 -17.05 -10.37 -20.96
N SER A 570 -16.16 -9.36 -20.93
CA SER A 570 -15.59 -8.80 -19.71
C SER A 570 -15.80 -7.28 -19.69
N ARG A 571 -16.27 -6.77 -18.55
CA ARG A 571 -16.42 -5.33 -18.27
C ARG A 571 -15.11 -4.60 -17.95
N ALA A 572 -14.00 -5.32 -17.84
CA ALA A 572 -12.72 -4.74 -17.42
C ALA A 572 -11.54 -5.59 -17.85
N ILE A 573 -10.67 -5.01 -18.69
CA ILE A 573 -9.36 -5.55 -19.03
C ILE A 573 -8.31 -4.58 -18.46
N PHE A 574 -7.39 -5.09 -17.63
CA PHE A 574 -6.41 -4.27 -16.90
C PHE A 574 -5.00 -4.33 -17.48
N ASP A 575 -4.66 -5.42 -18.18
CA ASP A 575 -3.34 -5.65 -18.75
C ASP A 575 -3.42 -6.61 -19.94
N MET A 576 -2.48 -6.51 -20.87
CA MET A 576 -2.41 -7.32 -22.09
C MET A 576 -0.98 -7.54 -22.54
N THR A 577 -0.69 -8.71 -23.14
CA THR A 577 0.62 -9.00 -23.72
C THR A 577 0.50 -9.96 -24.91
N THR A 578 1.44 -9.87 -25.85
CA THR A 578 1.55 -10.71 -27.05
C THR A 578 2.84 -11.52 -27.03
N SER A 579 2.73 -12.83 -27.27
CA SER A 579 3.88 -13.69 -27.53
C SER A 579 4.34 -13.58 -29.00
N ALA A 580 5.53 -14.11 -29.30
CA ALA A 580 6.16 -14.00 -30.62
C ALA A 580 5.36 -14.62 -31.79
N ASN A 581 4.38 -15.46 -31.51
CA ASN A 581 3.52 -16.18 -32.47
C ASN A 581 2.07 -15.62 -32.52
N GLY A 582 1.89 -14.32 -32.32
CA GLY A 582 0.59 -13.65 -32.42
C GLY A 582 -0.47 -14.05 -31.37
N THR A 583 -0.16 -14.94 -30.43
CA THR A 583 -1.07 -15.27 -29.32
C THR A 583 -1.14 -14.10 -28.35
N ILE A 584 -2.36 -13.70 -27.97
CA ILE A 584 -2.63 -12.57 -27.09
C ILE A 584 -3.22 -13.08 -25.77
N TYR A 585 -2.65 -12.64 -24.66
CA TYR A 585 -3.19 -12.85 -23.31
C TYR A 585 -3.68 -11.52 -22.76
N ALA A 586 -4.86 -11.54 -22.14
CA ALA A 586 -5.49 -10.37 -21.53
C ALA A 586 -6.00 -10.69 -20.13
N THR A 587 -5.70 -9.85 -19.14
CA THR A 587 -6.14 -10.05 -17.75
C THR A 587 -7.33 -9.16 -17.42
N GLY A 588 -8.30 -9.68 -16.67
CA GLY A 588 -9.47 -8.90 -16.32
C GLY A 588 -10.43 -9.60 -15.38
N ILE A 589 -11.69 -9.18 -15.46
CA ILE A 589 -12.80 -9.68 -14.65
C ILE A 589 -13.64 -10.68 -15.45
N GLY A 590 -13.76 -11.90 -14.94
CA GLY A 590 -14.72 -12.92 -15.37
C GLY A 590 -15.64 -13.28 -14.20
N LYS A 591 -15.75 -14.57 -13.86
CA LYS A 591 -16.38 -15.03 -12.61
C LYS A 591 -15.35 -14.98 -11.47
N GLY A 592 -14.97 -13.76 -11.09
CA GLY A 592 -13.74 -13.47 -10.32
C GLY A 592 -12.62 -13.00 -11.25
N GLY A 593 -11.35 -13.14 -10.85
CA GLY A 593 -10.21 -12.87 -11.72
C GLY A 593 -10.16 -13.82 -12.91
N ALA A 594 -9.73 -13.37 -14.08
CA ALA A 594 -9.69 -14.21 -15.28
C ALA A 594 -8.61 -13.79 -16.27
N ILE A 595 -7.98 -14.79 -16.91
CA ILE A 595 -7.17 -14.58 -18.11
C ILE A 595 -8.00 -14.98 -19.32
N PHE A 596 -8.01 -14.11 -20.32
CA PHE A 596 -8.59 -14.32 -21.64
C PHE A 596 -7.47 -14.51 -22.67
N LEU A 597 -7.78 -15.27 -23.72
CA LEU A 597 -6.82 -15.76 -24.70
C LEU A 597 -7.42 -15.70 -26.11
N SER A 598 -6.63 -15.17 -27.05
CA SER A 598 -6.81 -15.38 -28.49
C SER A 598 -5.54 -15.99 -29.09
N ARG A 599 -5.71 -16.91 -30.04
CA ARG A 599 -4.61 -17.58 -30.77
C ARG A 599 -4.62 -17.27 -32.29
N ASP A 600 -5.48 -16.35 -32.69
CA ASP A 600 -5.84 -16.06 -34.08
C ASP A 600 -5.86 -14.55 -34.35
N HIS A 601 -4.96 -13.80 -33.69
CA HIS A 601 -4.81 -12.34 -33.85
C HIS A 601 -6.10 -11.56 -33.49
N GLY A 602 -6.79 -12.01 -32.45
CA GLY A 602 -7.97 -11.39 -31.89
C GLY A 602 -9.28 -11.66 -32.62
N GLU A 603 -9.35 -12.63 -33.54
CA GLU A 603 -10.62 -13.04 -34.18
C GLU A 603 -11.54 -13.79 -33.21
N THR A 604 -11.00 -14.72 -32.43
CA THR A 604 -11.74 -15.44 -31.38
C THR A 604 -11.07 -15.34 -30.02
N TRP A 605 -11.90 -15.23 -28.98
CA TRP A 605 -11.47 -15.03 -27.60
C TRP A 605 -12.14 -16.03 -26.67
N ASN A 606 -11.34 -16.66 -25.82
CA ASN A 606 -11.79 -17.65 -24.86
C ASN A 606 -11.31 -17.28 -23.44
N THR A 607 -12.06 -17.68 -22.42
CA THR A 607 -11.53 -17.66 -21.04
C THR A 607 -10.56 -18.83 -20.89
N LEU A 608 -9.31 -18.53 -20.52
CA LEU A 608 -8.24 -19.52 -20.34
C LEU A 608 -8.24 -20.12 -18.94
N VAL A 609 -8.36 -19.26 -17.92
CA VAL A 609 -8.39 -19.65 -16.50
C VAL A 609 -9.19 -18.62 -15.70
N GLN A 610 -9.78 -19.04 -14.59
CA GLN A 610 -10.45 -18.18 -13.62
C GLN A 610 -9.85 -18.37 -12.22
N PHE A 611 -9.95 -17.33 -11.40
CA PHE A 611 -9.51 -17.25 -10.02
C PHE A 611 -10.70 -16.77 -9.18
N PRO A 612 -11.61 -17.67 -8.75
CA PRO A 612 -12.89 -17.29 -8.15
C PRO A 612 -12.76 -16.45 -6.87
N ASP A 613 -11.69 -16.67 -6.10
CA ASP A 613 -11.41 -15.98 -4.84
C ASP A 613 -10.80 -14.57 -5.03
N ALA A 614 -10.57 -14.13 -6.26
CA ALA A 614 -9.99 -12.81 -6.59
C ALA A 614 -11.01 -11.89 -7.28
N GLU A 615 -10.92 -10.57 -7.06
CA GLU A 615 -11.78 -9.61 -7.77
C GLU A 615 -11.38 -9.45 -9.23
N THR A 616 -10.07 -9.49 -9.53
CA THR A 616 -9.51 -9.43 -10.88
C THR A 616 -8.15 -10.11 -10.95
N THR A 617 -7.63 -10.33 -12.16
CA THR A 617 -6.18 -10.44 -12.42
C THR A 617 -5.65 -9.11 -12.95
N LYS A 618 -4.34 -8.84 -12.78
CA LYS A 618 -3.64 -7.70 -13.40
C LYS A 618 -2.36 -8.11 -14.10
N ALA A 619 -1.19 -8.05 -13.43
CA ALA A 619 0.06 -8.07 -14.19
C ALA A 619 0.19 -9.39 -14.95
N ILE A 620 0.65 -9.33 -16.19
CA ILE A 620 0.92 -10.52 -17.00
C ILE A 620 2.18 -10.34 -17.83
N ALA A 621 3.04 -11.35 -17.83
CA ALA A 621 4.23 -11.39 -18.67
C ALA A 621 4.42 -12.79 -19.27
N VAL A 622 4.93 -12.81 -20.49
CA VAL A 622 5.38 -14.02 -21.22
C VAL A 622 6.91 -14.01 -21.18
N SER A 623 7.55 -15.16 -20.94
CA SER A 623 9.01 -15.24 -20.99
C SER A 623 9.52 -15.04 -22.43
N PRO A 624 10.56 -14.22 -22.65
CA PRO A 624 11.19 -14.08 -23.97
C PRO A 624 11.91 -15.36 -24.41
N ALA A 625 12.32 -16.22 -23.48
CA ALA A 625 13.04 -17.46 -23.77
C ALA A 625 12.13 -18.67 -24.05
N ASP A 626 10.89 -18.68 -23.52
CA ASP A 626 9.90 -19.73 -23.79
C ASP A 626 8.47 -19.16 -23.69
N PRO A 627 7.71 -19.07 -24.80
CA PRO A 627 6.35 -18.53 -24.79
C PRO A 627 5.32 -19.40 -24.03
N ASN A 628 5.70 -20.59 -23.56
CA ASN A 628 4.87 -21.40 -22.65
C ASN A 628 4.98 -20.92 -21.19
N ILE A 629 6.05 -20.21 -20.83
CA ILE A 629 6.24 -19.65 -19.50
C ILE A 629 5.50 -18.31 -19.42
N LEU A 630 4.52 -18.26 -18.51
CA LEU A 630 3.69 -17.09 -18.22
C LEU A 630 3.70 -16.84 -16.72
N VAL A 631 3.57 -15.57 -16.32
CA VAL A 631 3.29 -15.22 -14.92
C VAL A 631 2.13 -14.24 -14.80
N THR A 632 1.38 -14.32 -13.71
CA THR A 632 0.30 -13.39 -13.41
C THR A 632 0.14 -13.09 -11.92
N SER A 633 -0.59 -12.02 -11.61
CA SER A 633 -1.02 -11.65 -10.26
C SER A 633 -2.54 -11.57 -10.20
N THR A 634 -3.15 -12.17 -9.16
CA THR A 634 -4.48 -11.76 -8.74
C THR A 634 -4.39 -10.40 -8.04
N VAL A 635 -5.48 -9.63 -8.08
CA VAL A 635 -5.61 -8.33 -7.41
C VAL A 635 -7.04 -8.20 -6.87
N SER A 636 -7.15 -7.63 -5.68
CA SER A 636 -8.38 -7.06 -5.15
C SER A 636 -8.13 -5.60 -4.79
N TRP A 637 -9.09 -4.73 -5.05
CA TRP A 637 -8.94 -3.28 -4.92
C TRP A 637 -9.15 -2.81 -3.48
N ALA A 638 -9.07 -1.50 -3.25
CA ALA A 638 -9.16 -0.88 -1.91
C ALA A 638 -8.15 -1.46 -0.89
N SER A 639 -6.94 -1.79 -1.36
CA SER A 639 -5.82 -2.31 -0.56
C SER A 639 -6.11 -3.60 0.21
N LYS A 640 -7.03 -4.43 -0.30
CA LYS A 640 -7.31 -5.77 0.23
C LYS A 640 -6.13 -6.71 0.05
N ALA A 641 -5.86 -7.52 1.07
CA ALA A 641 -4.76 -8.48 1.12
C ALA A 641 -5.20 -9.81 1.77
N PRO A 642 -4.43 -10.91 1.61
CA PRO A 642 -3.28 -11.05 0.73
C PRO A 642 -3.65 -11.22 -0.75
N GLN A 643 -2.72 -10.85 -1.64
CA GLN A 643 -2.77 -11.17 -3.07
C GLN A 643 -1.80 -12.30 -3.43
N LYS A 644 -2.07 -13.00 -4.53
CA LYS A 644 -1.34 -14.18 -4.97
C LYS A 644 -0.73 -14.01 -6.35
N PHE A 645 0.34 -14.76 -6.57
CA PHE A 645 1.13 -14.76 -7.80
C PHE A 645 1.17 -16.18 -8.36
N TYR A 646 1.02 -16.32 -9.68
CA TYR A 646 0.96 -17.63 -10.34
C TYR A 646 1.87 -17.68 -11.55
N ALA A 647 2.46 -18.86 -11.80
CA ALA A 647 3.21 -19.16 -13.02
C ALA A 647 2.60 -20.34 -13.79
N SER A 648 2.71 -20.30 -15.10
CA SER A 648 2.48 -21.41 -16.03
C SER A 648 3.80 -21.79 -16.69
N ASN A 649 3.94 -23.05 -17.09
CA ASN A 649 5.00 -23.53 -18.00
C ASN A 649 4.45 -24.32 -19.21
N ASP A 650 3.15 -24.20 -19.51
CA ASP A 650 2.49 -24.94 -20.60
C ASP A 650 1.51 -24.09 -21.43
N GLY A 651 1.79 -22.79 -21.54
CA GLY A 651 0.98 -21.83 -22.32
C GLY A 651 -0.34 -21.45 -21.63
N GLY A 652 -0.35 -21.51 -20.29
CA GLY A 652 -1.44 -21.10 -19.41
C GLY A 652 -2.50 -22.16 -19.17
N ARG A 653 -2.22 -23.44 -19.46
CA ARG A 653 -3.16 -24.55 -19.24
C ARG A 653 -3.19 -24.99 -17.78
N THR A 654 -2.06 -24.92 -17.08
CA THR A 654 -1.96 -25.15 -15.62
C THR A 654 -1.18 -24.02 -14.94
N TRP A 655 -1.51 -23.75 -13.67
CA TRP A 655 -0.98 -22.61 -12.93
C TRP A 655 -0.54 -23.01 -11.52
N ILE A 656 0.72 -22.72 -11.22
CA ILE A 656 1.37 -22.99 -9.93
C ILE A 656 1.34 -21.70 -9.13
N ASP A 657 0.86 -21.75 -7.88
CA ASP A 657 0.98 -20.64 -6.93
C ASP A 657 2.46 -20.45 -6.57
N ILE A 658 3.03 -19.30 -6.95
CA ILE A 658 4.44 -18.94 -6.72
C ILE A 658 4.59 -17.87 -5.62
N THR A 659 3.57 -17.67 -4.79
CA THR A 659 3.61 -16.64 -3.72
C THR A 659 4.75 -16.89 -2.72
N GLY A 660 5.05 -18.16 -2.42
CA GLY A 660 6.28 -18.57 -1.72
C GLY A 660 6.45 -17.93 -0.34
N ASN A 661 7.58 -17.24 -0.15
CA ASN A 661 7.98 -16.55 1.08
C ASN A 661 7.62 -15.06 1.12
N LEU A 662 6.85 -14.53 0.16
CA LEU A 662 6.50 -13.12 0.14
C LEU A 662 5.63 -12.74 1.35
N PRO A 663 5.77 -11.52 1.90
CA PRO A 663 4.83 -11.03 2.89
C PRO A 663 3.46 -10.81 2.26
N ASP A 664 2.41 -11.21 3.00
CA ASP A 664 1.01 -10.91 2.70
C ASP A 664 0.87 -9.42 2.38
N GLY A 665 0.29 -9.10 1.22
CA GLY A 665 0.34 -7.74 0.71
C GLY A 665 -0.30 -7.58 -0.66
N ALA A 666 0.00 -6.45 -1.31
CA ALA A 666 -0.61 -6.06 -2.57
C ALA A 666 -0.13 -6.92 -3.75
N GLY A 667 -0.92 -6.94 -4.84
CA GLY A 667 -0.57 -7.64 -6.06
C GLY A 667 0.53 -6.94 -6.87
N ALA A 668 0.90 -7.52 -8.01
CA ALA A 668 1.91 -6.96 -8.89
C ALA A 668 1.32 -5.82 -9.74
N ALA A 669 2.01 -4.70 -9.75
CA ALA A 669 1.80 -3.60 -10.68
C ALA A 669 2.40 -3.96 -12.06
N ALA A 670 3.56 -4.62 -12.10
CA ALA A 670 4.18 -5.12 -13.33
C ALA A 670 5.14 -6.29 -13.06
N PHE A 671 5.40 -7.06 -14.13
CA PHE A 671 6.40 -8.13 -14.18
C PHE A 671 7.36 -7.85 -15.35
N ALA A 672 8.66 -8.11 -15.15
CA ALA A 672 9.65 -8.08 -16.21
C ALA A 672 10.55 -9.31 -16.14
N PHE A 673 10.59 -10.09 -17.21
CA PHE A 673 11.68 -11.01 -17.43
C PHE A 673 12.91 -10.24 -17.92
N ASN A 674 14.09 -10.66 -17.51
CA ASN A 674 15.31 -10.26 -18.21
C ASN A 674 15.38 -10.96 -19.60
N PRO A 675 16.23 -10.51 -20.54
CA PRO A 675 16.17 -10.98 -21.93
C PRO A 675 16.39 -12.49 -22.14
N ASP A 676 17.14 -13.15 -21.26
CA ASP A 676 17.37 -14.60 -21.33
C ASP A 676 16.35 -15.44 -20.55
N GLY A 677 15.37 -14.80 -19.91
CA GLY A 677 14.29 -15.45 -19.15
C GLY A 677 14.71 -16.16 -17.86
N SER A 678 15.97 -16.04 -17.41
CA SER A 678 16.45 -16.70 -16.20
C SER A 678 16.03 -16.00 -14.90
N LEU A 679 15.73 -14.69 -14.97
CA LEU A 679 15.25 -13.88 -13.85
C LEU A 679 13.90 -13.26 -14.18
N LEU A 680 13.02 -13.26 -13.18
CA LEU A 680 11.76 -12.52 -13.17
C LEU A 680 11.80 -11.46 -12.07
N TYR A 681 11.62 -10.20 -12.45
CA TYR A 681 11.39 -9.10 -11.52
C TYR A 681 9.90 -8.79 -11.41
N MET A 682 9.47 -8.41 -10.21
CA MET A 682 8.10 -8.06 -9.87
C MET A 682 8.08 -6.72 -9.13
N SER A 683 7.39 -5.74 -9.68
CA SER A 683 7.08 -4.47 -9.02
C SER A 683 5.69 -4.56 -8.42
N ARG A 684 5.55 -4.45 -7.08
CA ARG A 684 4.25 -4.53 -6.39
C ARG A 684 3.54 -3.16 -6.38
N TYR A 685 2.21 -3.20 -6.28
CA TYR A 685 1.41 -2.01 -5.98
C TYR A 685 1.74 -1.35 -4.64
N ALA A 686 2.26 -2.12 -3.69
CA ALA A 686 2.82 -1.64 -2.44
C ALA A 686 3.81 -2.67 -1.91
N GLY A 687 4.88 -2.23 -1.26
CA GLY A 687 5.89 -3.12 -0.68
C GLY A 687 7.14 -3.34 -1.54
N SER A 688 7.42 -2.45 -2.50
CA SER A 688 8.63 -2.43 -3.34
C SER A 688 8.79 -3.65 -4.28
N ILE A 689 10.02 -3.93 -4.72
CA ILE A 689 10.37 -4.84 -5.81
C ILE A 689 11.00 -6.14 -5.28
N TYR A 690 10.68 -7.25 -5.94
CA TYR A 690 11.25 -8.57 -5.66
C TYR A 690 11.71 -9.25 -6.95
N LYS A 691 12.66 -10.18 -6.86
CA LYS A 691 13.11 -11.02 -7.98
C LYS A 691 13.03 -12.50 -7.66
N LEU A 692 12.83 -13.30 -8.70
CA LEU A 692 12.77 -14.75 -8.66
C LEU A 692 13.72 -15.33 -9.72
N LYS A 693 14.44 -16.39 -9.36
CA LYS A 693 15.21 -17.21 -10.31
C LYS A 693 14.29 -18.27 -10.90
N MET A 694 14.21 -18.33 -12.23
CA MET A 694 13.20 -19.14 -12.92
C MET A 694 13.52 -20.64 -12.91
N ASP A 695 14.77 -21.02 -12.62
CA ASP A 695 15.19 -22.39 -12.37
C ASP A 695 14.45 -23.04 -11.18
N GLN A 696 14.05 -22.27 -10.16
CA GLN A 696 13.23 -22.73 -9.03
C GLN A 696 11.89 -23.35 -9.46
N LEU A 697 11.36 -23.01 -10.64
CA LEU A 697 10.11 -23.56 -11.15
C LEU A 697 10.29 -24.88 -11.91
N THR A 698 11.54 -25.30 -12.17
CA THR A 698 11.82 -26.55 -12.87
C THR A 698 11.55 -27.76 -11.95
N GLY A 699 10.42 -28.44 -12.19
CA GLY A 699 10.01 -29.63 -11.44
C GLY A 699 8.94 -29.44 -10.37
N LEU A 700 8.47 -28.20 -10.12
CA LEU A 700 7.30 -27.97 -9.25
C LEU A 700 6.05 -28.65 -9.84
N LYS A 701 5.33 -29.41 -9.01
CA LYS A 701 4.13 -30.12 -9.47
C LYS A 701 2.97 -29.17 -9.76
N LYS A 702 2.32 -29.44 -10.90
CA LYS A 702 1.15 -28.71 -11.39
C LYS A 702 -0.02 -28.80 -10.40
N ALA A 703 -0.57 -27.65 -10.05
CA ALA A 703 -1.93 -27.53 -9.54
C ALA A 703 -2.81 -26.95 -10.65
N THR A 704 -4.10 -27.27 -10.60
CA THR A 704 -5.12 -26.54 -11.36
C THR A 704 -5.96 -25.80 -10.34
N PRO A 705 -6.05 -24.45 -10.39
CA PRO A 705 -7.10 -23.72 -9.69
C PRO A 705 -8.46 -24.33 -10.10
N ARG A 706 -9.32 -24.62 -9.13
CA ARG A 706 -10.64 -25.24 -9.37
C ARG A 706 -11.68 -24.21 -9.78
#